data_AF-A0A7H8RBC8-F1
#
_entry.id   AF-A0A7H8RBC8-F1
#
_cell.length_a   1.000
_cell.length_b   1.000
_cell.length_c   1.000
_cell.angle_alpha   90.00
_cell.angle_beta   90.00
_cell.angle_gamma   90.00
#
_symmetry.space_group_name_H-M   'P 1'
#
loop_
_entity.id
_entity.type
_entity.pdbx_description
1 polymer ?
#
loop_
_entity_poly.entity_id
_entity_poly.type
_entity_poly.pdbx_seq_one_letter_code
_entity_poly.pdbx_strand_id
1 'polypeptide(L)'
;MPTERYFKKVPPFPSDVPVAKLPRLSYAKLLARDEAESVALFNASRGSGFFLVDFTTCPEGQKFLEHAERMFEINEQVNALEQDELMKYAYRPPHHLFGYKHVGNLKIEDGRPDRCEFYNIGQDDITGVSDPLPNPPLIENSRSEIKTYMEKAYEVLSLVCSHLETQLRLPQGTLVALQPQTRPSGTALRMLRYLPQPEQDRQTSLLGHTDIGSLTLLFNVLGGLQLLSPGADPKDNNSWVYAQPQPGCAIVNLGDAMVEWSAGILRSNMHRVTFAPGEQSKSTRYSLAYLIRPFGQAPMKRLAGGESLIPPLEEGEEDNKMTASEWESHKAVAIKAGRDNARSRGGREIKLDGKSDIVSGFTVGSVGASHTKKRNNCVLFADIYLLVESIIDAASSAAYGMMIHYTGNETGQIPGKIPNTWWEGGAMFMALIEYWYYTGDTTYNSEVSTGMQWQAGDGDYMPSNYSSYIGNDDQMFWGLAAMTAAELNFPEVSDGYSWLSLAQGVYNTQIERWDSEDCGGGMRWQIWNYESGFTMKNSISNGGLFQLAARLARYTNNDTYADWAEKIWDWSTTQLLVDTSTWAVADSVSISNNCSEPDHTRWTYNYGAYLMGAAYMYNYTNDSSTWLTPVNGLMNSTLSTFASATYNNTLTDIQCETSETCDNNEIIFKGLTAGWLAFTALIVPSTYTTIMPALKISAQSAAEACTGYSNNTCGVRWSIKSWDGWIGLEESMSTTNVFWANLIPYNMTSGPVTSTTGGNSTSNPTAGTDDSTGTSDTPRPITAGDRAGAGFITALFAGSVISGVYWLITSE
;
A
#
# COMPACT_ATOMS: atom_id res chain seq x y z
N MET A 1 4.88 2.94 39.48
CA MET A 1 4.55 4.28 38.95
C MET A 1 3.12 4.31 38.39
N PRO A 2 2.62 5.43 37.85
CA PRO A 2 3.11 6.78 38.08
C PRO A 2 2.74 7.08 39.53
N THR A 3 3.71 6.99 40.44
CA THR A 3 3.42 7.13 41.88
C THR A 3 3.22 8.60 42.19
N GLU A 4 2.80 8.88 43.43
CA GLU A 4 2.72 10.25 43.92
C GLU A 4 4.05 11.02 43.75
N ARG A 5 5.21 10.33 43.72
CA ARG A 5 6.54 10.88 43.35
C ARG A 5 6.53 11.59 42.00
N TYR A 6 5.91 10.98 40.98
CA TYR A 6 5.90 11.50 39.62
C TYR A 6 4.75 12.47 39.36
N PHE A 7 3.56 12.23 39.93
CA PHE A 7 2.46 13.19 39.86
C PHE A 7 2.81 14.54 40.52
N LYS A 8 3.66 14.56 41.55
CA LYS A 8 4.17 15.80 42.17
C LYS A 8 5.16 16.59 41.29
N LYS A 9 5.70 16.02 40.21
CA LYS A 9 6.60 16.72 39.27
C LYS A 9 5.86 17.58 38.23
N VAL A 10 4.54 17.46 38.11
CA VAL A 10 3.76 18.02 37.01
C VAL A 10 2.53 18.80 37.50
N PRO A 11 1.96 19.71 36.69
CA PRO A 11 0.69 20.36 37.02
C PRO A 11 -0.44 19.34 37.24
N PRO A 12 -1.40 19.61 38.13
CA PRO A 12 -2.55 18.74 38.33
C PRO A 12 -3.38 18.60 37.04
N PHE A 13 -4.03 17.46 36.88
CA PHE A 13 -4.97 17.26 35.78
C PHE A 13 -6.20 18.18 35.99
N PRO A 14 -6.60 18.97 34.99
CA PRO A 14 -7.67 19.96 35.14
C PRO A 14 -9.06 19.32 35.28
N SER A 15 -9.96 19.99 36.01
CA SER A 15 -11.30 19.48 36.35
C SER A 15 -12.41 19.91 35.38
N ASP A 16 -12.11 20.79 34.44
CA ASP A 16 -13.04 21.43 33.49
C ASP A 16 -12.99 20.83 32.07
N VAL A 17 -12.25 19.74 31.87
CA VAL A 17 -12.20 19.00 30.59
C VAL A 17 -13.06 17.73 30.61
N PRO A 18 -13.61 17.27 29.47
CA PRO A 18 -14.31 15.99 29.40
C PRO A 18 -13.40 14.79 29.71
N VAL A 19 -13.81 13.94 30.66
CA VAL A 19 -13.04 12.77 31.12
C VAL A 19 -13.83 11.47 30.96
N ALA A 20 -13.19 10.45 30.43
CA ALA A 20 -13.73 9.09 30.32
C ALA A 20 -13.90 8.45 31.72
N LYS A 21 -15.09 7.90 31.99
CA LYS A 21 -15.37 7.16 33.23
C LYS A 21 -14.82 5.74 33.16
N LEU A 22 -13.52 5.58 33.34
CA LEU A 22 -12.85 4.27 33.37
C LEU A 22 -13.05 3.58 34.72
N PRO A 23 -13.52 2.32 34.77
CA PRO A 23 -13.55 1.53 36.00
C PRO A 23 -12.14 1.36 36.58
N ARG A 24 -11.99 1.49 37.90
CA ARG A 24 -10.74 1.24 38.63
C ARG A 24 -10.83 -0.11 39.34
N LEU A 25 -10.04 -1.06 38.85
CA LEU A 25 -9.98 -2.44 39.32
C LEU A 25 -8.78 -2.63 40.25
N SER A 26 -8.95 -3.30 41.38
CA SER A 26 -7.87 -3.62 42.31
C SER A 26 -7.08 -4.85 41.86
N TYR A 27 -5.77 -4.67 41.64
CA TYR A 27 -4.88 -5.80 41.33
C TYR A 27 -4.86 -6.86 42.44
N ALA A 28 -4.93 -6.45 43.71
CA ALA A 28 -4.98 -7.34 44.86
C ALA A 28 -6.22 -8.26 44.83
N LYS A 29 -7.38 -7.71 44.43
CA LYS A 29 -8.62 -8.49 44.29
C LYS A 29 -8.61 -9.44 43.09
N LEU A 30 -8.03 -9.02 41.96
CA LEU A 30 -7.84 -9.90 40.81
C LEU A 30 -6.92 -11.07 41.18
N LEU A 31 -5.81 -10.82 41.90
CA LEU A 31 -4.96 -11.88 42.46
C LEU A 31 -5.73 -12.83 43.39
N ALA A 32 -6.63 -12.29 44.22
CA ALA A 32 -7.52 -13.07 45.09
C ALA A 32 -8.69 -13.75 44.35
N ARG A 33 -8.79 -13.61 43.02
CA ARG A 33 -9.89 -14.09 42.17
C ARG A 33 -11.29 -13.64 42.64
N ASP A 34 -11.39 -12.41 43.16
CA ASP A 34 -12.65 -11.79 43.59
C ASP A 34 -13.68 -11.77 42.44
N GLU A 35 -14.88 -12.30 42.70
CA GLU A 35 -15.92 -12.47 41.69
C GLU A 35 -16.46 -11.12 41.19
N ALA A 36 -16.72 -10.17 42.09
CA ALA A 36 -17.24 -8.87 41.74
C ALA A 36 -16.23 -8.05 40.93
N GLU A 37 -14.94 -8.13 41.28
CA GLU A 37 -13.86 -7.52 40.52
C GLU A 37 -13.68 -8.18 39.13
N SER A 38 -13.84 -9.50 39.05
CA SER A 38 -13.81 -10.25 37.79
C SER A 38 -14.94 -9.86 36.84
N VAL A 39 -16.16 -9.65 37.38
CA VAL A 39 -17.32 -9.20 36.61
C VAL A 39 -17.15 -7.73 36.19
N ALA A 40 -16.61 -6.88 37.07
CA ALA A 40 -16.29 -5.49 36.74
C ALA A 40 -15.26 -5.39 35.60
N LEU A 41 -14.23 -6.25 35.61
CA LEU A 41 -13.24 -6.38 34.54
C LEU A 41 -13.91 -6.73 33.20
N PHE A 42 -14.74 -7.77 33.18
CA PHE A 42 -15.45 -8.21 31.97
C PHE A 42 -16.40 -7.14 31.42
N ASN A 43 -17.14 -6.47 32.30
CA ASN A 43 -18.04 -5.37 31.92
C ASN A 43 -17.26 -4.18 31.33
N ALA A 44 -16.10 -3.83 31.90
CA ALA A 44 -15.22 -2.80 31.33
C ALA A 44 -14.70 -3.21 29.94
N SER A 45 -14.25 -4.45 29.78
CA SER A 45 -13.76 -5.02 28.52
C SER A 45 -14.81 -5.11 27.42
N ARG A 46 -16.11 -5.20 27.74
CA ARG A 46 -17.23 -5.12 26.78
C ARG A 46 -17.68 -3.68 26.50
N GLY A 47 -17.73 -2.85 27.53
CA GLY A 47 -18.30 -1.50 27.48
C GLY A 47 -17.41 -0.46 26.81
N SER A 48 -16.22 -0.22 27.38
CA SER A 48 -15.24 0.74 26.84
C SER A 48 -14.03 0.07 26.22
N GLY A 49 -13.76 -1.21 26.56
CA GLY A 49 -12.47 -1.84 26.24
C GLY A 49 -11.27 -1.26 27.02
N PHE A 50 -11.51 -0.32 27.95
CA PHE A 50 -10.51 0.44 28.70
C PHE A 50 -10.86 0.46 30.20
N PHE A 51 -9.86 0.21 31.06
CA PHE A 51 -9.99 0.29 32.51
C PHE A 51 -8.67 0.69 33.19
N LEU A 52 -8.74 1.07 34.46
CA LEU A 52 -7.58 1.30 35.32
C LEU A 52 -7.32 0.06 36.17
N VAL A 53 -6.06 -0.36 36.31
CA VAL A 53 -5.64 -1.39 37.28
C VAL A 53 -4.81 -0.73 38.36
N ASP A 54 -5.27 -0.83 39.61
CA ASP A 54 -4.67 -0.24 40.81
C ASP A 54 -3.77 -1.24 41.53
N PHE A 55 -2.47 -0.94 41.53
CA PHE A 55 -1.42 -1.76 42.11
C PHE A 55 -1.03 -1.36 43.53
N THR A 56 -1.62 -0.30 44.10
CA THR A 56 -1.22 0.25 45.41
C THR A 56 -1.62 -0.64 46.60
N THR A 57 -2.56 -1.57 46.37
CA THR A 57 -3.29 -2.31 47.41
C THR A 57 -2.65 -3.64 47.84
N CYS A 58 -1.53 -4.07 47.25
CA CYS A 58 -0.79 -5.26 47.64
C CYS A 58 0.73 -5.13 47.41
N PRO A 59 1.58 -5.88 48.14
CA PRO A 59 3.04 -5.85 47.97
C PRO A 59 3.51 -6.19 46.55
N GLU A 60 2.86 -7.16 45.89
CA GLU A 60 3.16 -7.58 44.53
C GLU A 60 2.92 -6.45 43.52
N GLY A 61 1.81 -5.73 43.69
CA GLY A 61 1.50 -4.54 42.91
C GLY A 61 2.51 -3.41 43.16
N GLN A 62 2.84 -3.13 44.42
CA GLN A 62 3.84 -2.11 44.76
C GLN A 62 5.22 -2.43 44.17
N LYS A 63 5.64 -3.70 44.16
CA LYS A 63 6.87 -4.14 43.51
C LYS A 63 6.80 -4.04 41.98
N PHE A 64 5.68 -4.37 41.36
CA PHE A 64 5.51 -4.10 39.92
C PHE A 64 5.58 -2.59 39.62
N LEU A 65 5.04 -1.75 40.51
CA LEU A 65 5.18 -0.32 40.41
C LEU A 65 6.64 0.14 40.46
N GLU A 66 7.54 -0.52 41.21
CA GLU A 66 8.99 -0.26 41.21
C GLU A 66 9.66 -0.62 39.87
N HIS A 67 9.27 -1.72 39.24
CA HIS A 67 9.78 -2.05 37.89
C HIS A 67 9.30 -1.03 36.84
N ALA A 68 8.03 -0.61 36.92
CA ALA A 68 7.51 0.48 36.10
C ALA A 68 8.18 1.84 36.40
N GLU A 69 8.60 2.09 37.66
CA GLU A 69 9.39 3.28 38.02
C GLU A 69 10.69 3.32 37.23
N ARG A 70 11.41 2.20 37.23
CA ARG A 70 12.72 2.08 36.59
C ARG A 70 12.65 2.24 35.07
N MET A 71 11.61 1.73 34.43
CA MET A 71 11.40 1.91 32.99
C MET A 71 11.10 3.37 32.59
N PHE A 72 10.51 4.18 33.47
CA PHE A 72 10.37 5.62 33.22
C PHE A 72 11.73 6.34 33.25
N GLU A 73 12.59 5.97 34.20
CA GLU A 73 13.95 6.53 34.28
C GLU A 73 14.80 6.15 33.06
N ILE A 74 14.68 4.91 32.56
CA ILE A 74 15.32 4.47 31.32
C ILE A 74 14.72 5.17 30.09
N ASN A 75 13.39 5.35 30.02
CA ASN A 75 12.72 6.09 28.94
C ASN A 75 13.21 7.55 28.85
N GLU A 76 13.29 8.25 29.99
CA GLU A 76 13.86 9.60 30.09
C GLU A 76 15.32 9.64 29.61
N GLN A 77 16.14 8.66 30.02
CA GLN A 77 17.56 8.59 29.64
C GLN A 77 17.78 8.23 28.16
N VAL A 78 17.00 7.30 27.59
CA VAL A 78 17.08 6.91 26.17
C VAL A 78 16.68 8.08 25.28
N ASN A 79 15.59 8.78 25.58
CA ASN A 79 15.17 9.93 24.79
C ASN A 79 16.07 11.17 25.01
N ALA A 80 16.92 11.17 26.04
CA ALA A 80 17.94 12.20 26.26
C ALA A 80 19.26 11.93 25.50
N LEU A 81 19.39 10.81 24.78
CA LEU A 81 20.50 10.57 23.85
C LEU A 81 20.42 11.54 22.67
N GLU A 82 21.58 11.86 22.09
CA GLU A 82 21.68 12.66 20.86
C GLU A 82 20.87 12.02 19.72
N GLN A 83 20.22 12.85 18.92
CA GLN A 83 19.33 12.37 17.85
C GLN A 83 20.07 11.49 16.83
N ASP A 84 21.30 11.86 16.46
CA ASP A 84 22.15 11.08 15.56
C ASP A 84 22.54 9.71 16.13
N GLU A 85 22.57 9.55 17.46
CA GLU A 85 22.78 8.25 18.10
C GLU A 85 21.51 7.40 17.99
N LEU A 86 20.35 7.97 18.32
CA LEU A 86 19.06 7.28 18.23
C LEU A 86 18.73 6.84 16.80
N MET A 87 19.05 7.66 15.80
CA MET A 87 18.78 7.37 14.38
C MET A 87 19.61 6.20 13.81
N LYS A 88 20.73 5.80 14.44
CA LYS A 88 21.44 4.55 14.09
C LYS A 88 20.57 3.31 14.27
N TYR A 89 19.60 3.42 15.18
CA TYR A 89 18.67 2.36 15.57
C TYR A 89 17.25 2.68 15.09
N ALA A 90 17.10 3.45 14.01
CA ALA A 90 15.80 3.85 13.51
C ALA A 90 14.90 2.63 13.19
N TYR A 91 13.64 2.69 13.62
CA TYR A 91 12.61 1.75 13.19
C TYR A 91 12.37 1.88 11.68
N ARG A 92 12.09 0.76 11.00
CA ARG A 92 11.99 0.72 9.54
C ARG A 92 10.68 0.03 9.15
N PRO A 93 9.54 0.74 9.18
CA PRO A 93 8.29 0.17 8.73
C PRO A 93 8.30 -0.02 7.20
N PRO A 94 7.83 -1.16 6.67
CA PRO A 94 7.22 -2.28 7.42
C PRO A 94 8.22 -3.34 7.91
N HIS A 95 9.47 -3.36 7.43
CA HIS A 95 10.48 -4.39 7.73
C HIS A 95 10.57 -4.78 9.22
N HIS A 96 10.66 -3.79 10.12
CA HIS A 96 10.52 -4.00 11.56
C HIS A 96 9.99 -2.75 12.28
N LEU A 97 9.14 -2.98 13.28
CA LEU A 97 8.59 -1.91 14.13
C LEU A 97 9.47 -1.60 15.35
N PHE A 98 10.56 -2.33 15.58
CA PHE A 98 11.51 -2.13 16.67
C PHE A 98 12.54 -1.04 16.35
N GLY A 99 13.09 -0.38 17.38
CA GLY A 99 14.00 0.75 17.23
C GLY A 99 13.35 2.13 17.48
N TYR A 100 14.07 3.20 17.16
CA TYR A 100 13.67 4.60 17.36
C TYR A 100 12.81 5.15 16.21
N LYS A 101 11.70 5.80 16.55
CA LYS A 101 10.84 6.57 15.65
C LYS A 101 11.02 8.05 15.95
N HIS A 102 11.61 8.78 15.01
CA HIS A 102 11.72 10.25 15.09
C HIS A 102 10.36 10.95 14.86
N VAL A 103 10.19 12.15 15.42
CA VAL A 103 8.99 12.97 15.26
C VAL A 103 8.67 13.29 13.79
N GLY A 104 7.40 13.30 13.40
CA GLY A 104 6.96 13.58 12.04
C GLY A 104 7.06 12.43 11.03
N ASN A 105 7.64 11.28 11.38
CA ASN A 105 7.69 10.09 10.50
C ASN A 105 6.31 9.45 10.22
N LEU A 106 5.23 9.90 10.85
CA LEU A 106 3.84 9.50 10.58
C LEU A 106 2.98 10.73 10.29
N LYS A 107 1.79 10.55 9.72
CA LYS A 107 0.80 11.61 9.50
C LYS A 107 -0.35 11.50 10.51
N ILE A 108 -0.95 12.63 10.88
CA ILE A 108 -2.18 12.73 11.69
C ILE A 108 -3.42 12.93 10.78
N GLU A 109 -4.60 13.09 11.38
CA GLU A 109 -5.89 13.08 10.67
C GLU A 109 -6.04 14.18 9.60
N ASP A 110 -5.32 15.30 9.73
CA ASP A 110 -5.29 16.41 8.76
C ASP A 110 -4.08 16.38 7.81
N GLY A 111 -3.33 15.27 7.79
CA GLY A 111 -2.17 15.06 6.93
C GLY A 111 -0.87 15.70 7.43
N ARG A 112 -0.89 16.50 8.49
CA ARG A 112 0.34 17.05 9.10
C ARG A 112 1.24 15.96 9.70
N PRO A 113 2.54 16.23 9.88
CA PRO A 113 3.43 15.36 10.63
C PRO A 113 2.97 15.18 12.08
N ASP A 114 3.11 13.96 12.59
CA ASP A 114 2.81 13.61 13.97
C ASP A 114 3.83 14.22 14.96
N ARG A 115 3.44 14.30 16.24
CA ARG A 115 4.25 14.91 17.33
C ARG A 115 4.63 13.91 18.42
N CYS A 116 4.80 12.66 18.03
CA CYS A 116 5.27 11.58 18.88
C CYS A 116 6.66 11.13 18.44
N GLU A 117 7.54 10.84 19.38
CA GLU A 117 8.69 9.97 19.15
C GLU A 117 8.63 8.80 20.14
N PHE A 118 9.22 7.67 19.76
CA PHE A 118 9.27 6.51 20.64
C PHE A 118 10.43 5.59 20.31
N TYR A 119 10.85 4.78 21.28
CA TYR A 119 11.71 3.63 21.06
C TYR A 119 10.93 2.34 21.36
N ASN A 120 10.87 1.42 20.39
CA ASN A 120 10.24 0.10 20.55
C ASN A 120 11.31 -0.95 20.81
N ILE A 121 11.32 -1.55 22.00
CA ILE A 121 12.17 -2.69 22.34
C ILE A 121 11.34 -3.96 22.17
N GLY A 122 11.82 -4.91 21.36
CA GLY A 122 11.15 -6.19 21.13
C GLY A 122 11.25 -7.09 22.36
N GLN A 123 10.15 -7.79 22.69
CA GLN A 123 10.19 -8.82 23.71
C GLN A 123 11.16 -9.93 23.32
N ASP A 124 11.09 -10.40 22.07
CA ASP A 124 11.80 -11.58 21.62
C ASP A 124 13.34 -11.40 21.67
N ASP A 125 13.81 -10.19 21.36
CA ASP A 125 15.19 -9.72 21.56
C ASP A 125 15.60 -9.85 23.03
N ILE A 126 14.85 -9.20 23.93
CA ILE A 126 15.16 -9.15 25.36
C ILE A 126 15.03 -10.52 26.06
N THR A 127 14.08 -11.36 25.66
CA THR A 127 13.87 -12.68 26.26
C THR A 127 14.80 -13.75 25.72
N GLY A 128 15.36 -13.57 24.51
CA GLY A 128 16.22 -14.53 23.82
C GLY A 128 15.47 -15.52 22.93
N VAL A 129 14.31 -15.11 22.39
CA VAL A 129 13.50 -15.87 21.43
C VAL A 129 13.90 -15.59 19.98
N SER A 130 14.44 -14.39 19.70
CA SER A 130 15.06 -14.04 18.43
C SER A 130 16.56 -13.78 18.60
N ASP A 131 17.28 -13.63 17.49
CA ASP A 131 18.60 -13.01 17.53
C ASP A 131 18.52 -11.58 18.12
N PRO A 132 19.55 -11.11 18.85
CA PRO A 132 19.54 -9.78 19.44
C PRO A 132 19.51 -8.67 18.38
N LEU A 133 18.70 -7.65 18.63
CA LEU A 133 18.65 -6.45 17.80
C LEU A 133 19.74 -5.45 18.22
N PRO A 134 20.26 -4.62 17.30
CA PRO A 134 21.15 -3.53 17.67
C PRO A 134 20.37 -2.50 18.50
N ASN A 135 20.85 -2.20 19.70
CA ASN A 135 20.31 -1.15 20.57
C ASN A 135 21.44 -0.22 21.07
N PRO A 136 21.11 1.02 21.52
CA PRO A 136 22.03 1.88 22.25
C PRO A 136 22.65 1.17 23.47
N PRO A 137 23.92 1.49 23.84
CA PRO A 137 24.58 0.91 25.01
C PRO A 137 23.78 1.04 26.31
N LEU A 138 22.94 2.06 26.44
CA LEU A 138 22.04 2.26 27.58
C LEU A 138 20.97 1.16 27.69
N ILE A 139 20.37 0.74 26.57
CA ILE A 139 19.39 -0.34 26.55
C ILE A 139 20.10 -1.68 26.79
N GLU A 140 21.25 -1.90 26.16
CA GLU A 140 22.07 -3.11 26.34
C GLU A 140 22.50 -3.31 27.81
N ASN A 141 22.94 -2.25 28.49
CA ASN A 141 23.29 -2.28 29.92
C ASN A 141 22.07 -2.50 30.84
N SER A 142 20.85 -2.23 30.37
CA SER A 142 19.60 -2.35 31.13
C SER A 142 18.75 -3.58 30.78
N ARG A 143 19.23 -4.50 29.92
CA ARG A 143 18.44 -5.65 29.44
C ARG A 143 17.83 -6.52 30.55
N SER A 144 18.54 -6.71 31.67
CA SER A 144 18.02 -7.45 32.82
C SER A 144 16.83 -6.75 33.50
N GLU A 145 16.87 -5.43 33.60
CA GLU A 145 15.79 -4.61 34.17
C GLU A 145 14.57 -4.59 33.25
N ILE A 146 14.81 -4.43 31.94
CA ILE A 146 13.79 -4.45 30.89
C ILE A 146 13.12 -5.82 30.83
N LYS A 147 13.90 -6.92 30.85
CA LYS A 147 13.39 -8.30 30.90
C LYS A 147 12.51 -8.52 32.12
N THR A 148 12.99 -8.14 33.30
CA THR A 148 12.22 -8.25 34.55
C THR A 148 10.90 -7.48 34.46
N TYR A 149 10.89 -6.27 33.88
CA TYR A 149 9.66 -5.52 33.65
C TYR A 149 8.70 -6.24 32.69
N MET A 150 9.19 -6.75 31.55
CA MET A 150 8.37 -7.47 30.57
C MET A 150 7.74 -8.74 31.16
N GLU A 151 8.51 -9.53 31.91
CA GLU A 151 8.02 -10.72 32.64
C GLU A 151 6.92 -10.34 33.65
N LYS A 152 7.09 -9.25 34.42
CA LYS A 152 6.07 -8.78 35.38
C LYS A 152 4.85 -8.15 34.73
N ALA A 153 5.01 -7.42 33.62
CA ALA A 153 3.88 -6.91 32.85
C ALA A 153 3.09 -8.06 32.20
N TYR A 154 3.77 -9.14 31.80
CA TYR A 154 3.15 -10.36 31.30
C TYR A 154 2.39 -11.14 32.38
N GLU A 155 2.90 -11.22 33.62
CA GLU A 155 2.14 -11.79 34.76
C GLU A 155 0.81 -11.05 34.98
N VAL A 156 0.83 -9.71 34.96
CA VAL A 156 -0.37 -8.87 35.10
C VAL A 156 -1.38 -9.12 33.99
N LEU A 157 -0.93 -9.13 32.72
CA LEU A 157 -1.84 -9.32 31.59
C LEU A 157 -2.32 -10.77 31.43
N SER A 158 -1.52 -11.75 31.88
CA SER A 158 -1.96 -13.15 32.01
C SER A 158 -3.06 -13.31 33.07
N LEU A 159 -2.99 -12.58 34.17
CA LEU A 159 -4.06 -12.54 35.17
C LEU A 159 -5.35 -11.96 34.55
N VAL A 160 -5.27 -10.84 33.83
CA VAL A 160 -6.40 -10.25 33.08
C VAL A 160 -7.01 -11.27 32.10
N CYS A 161 -6.19 -11.94 31.29
CA CYS A 161 -6.63 -13.03 30.41
C CYS A 161 -7.39 -14.12 31.17
N SER A 162 -6.86 -14.57 32.32
CA SER A 162 -7.49 -15.65 33.10
C SER A 162 -8.86 -15.29 33.70
N HIS A 163 -9.10 -14.00 33.97
CA HIS A 163 -10.42 -13.50 34.35
C HIS A 163 -11.38 -13.44 33.14
N LEU A 164 -10.90 -12.97 31.99
CA LEU A 164 -11.68 -12.96 30.75
C LEU A 164 -12.05 -14.38 30.31
N GLU A 165 -11.15 -15.35 30.45
CA GLU A 165 -11.41 -16.78 30.19
C GLU A 165 -12.56 -17.30 31.07
N THR A 166 -12.53 -17.06 32.38
CA THR A 166 -13.61 -17.45 33.30
C THR A 166 -14.95 -16.84 32.87
N GLN A 167 -14.96 -15.55 32.57
CA GLN A 167 -16.19 -14.80 32.26
C GLN A 167 -16.74 -15.15 30.87
N LEU A 168 -15.89 -15.50 29.90
CA LEU A 168 -16.26 -16.05 28.59
C LEU A 168 -16.55 -17.56 28.60
N ARG A 169 -16.46 -18.23 29.76
CA ARG A 169 -16.56 -19.69 29.93
C ARG A 169 -15.59 -20.48 29.02
N LEU A 170 -14.39 -19.93 28.81
CA LEU A 170 -13.28 -20.59 28.12
C LEU A 170 -12.46 -21.46 29.10
N PRO A 171 -11.80 -22.52 28.62
CA PRO A 171 -10.79 -23.23 29.42
C PRO A 171 -9.68 -22.28 29.88
N GLN A 172 -9.27 -22.39 31.14
CA GLN A 172 -8.18 -21.55 31.68
C GLN A 172 -6.87 -21.80 30.91
N GLY A 173 -6.15 -20.72 30.60
CA GLY A 173 -4.92 -20.70 29.80
C GLY A 173 -5.14 -20.57 28.29
N THR A 174 -6.37 -20.58 27.78
CA THR A 174 -6.66 -20.50 26.33
C THR A 174 -6.09 -19.23 25.70
N LEU A 175 -6.36 -18.05 26.27
CA LEU A 175 -5.87 -16.77 25.75
C LEU A 175 -4.36 -16.65 25.98
N VAL A 176 -3.86 -17.08 27.15
CA VAL A 176 -2.42 -17.03 27.47
C VAL A 176 -1.59 -17.88 26.50
N ALA A 177 -2.10 -19.05 26.10
CA ALA A 177 -1.44 -19.94 25.13
C ALA A 177 -1.30 -19.32 23.72
N LEU A 178 -2.09 -18.28 23.39
CA LEU A 178 -2.03 -17.56 22.11
C LEU A 178 -0.98 -16.44 22.11
N GLN A 179 -0.38 -16.11 23.26
CA GLN A 179 0.60 -15.02 23.41
C GLN A 179 1.78 -15.35 24.38
N PRO A 180 2.41 -16.54 24.31
CA PRO A 180 3.48 -16.92 25.23
C PRO A 180 4.79 -16.18 24.93
N GLN A 181 5.52 -15.77 25.98
CA GLN A 181 6.82 -15.09 25.86
C GLN A 181 7.97 -15.95 25.30
N THR A 182 7.70 -17.23 24.98
CA THR A 182 8.65 -18.22 24.46
C THR A 182 8.50 -18.48 22.97
N ARG A 183 7.63 -17.75 22.27
CA ARG A 183 7.41 -17.88 20.82
C ARG A 183 7.46 -16.50 20.15
N PRO A 184 7.97 -16.40 18.89
CA PRO A 184 8.09 -15.12 18.22
C PRO A 184 6.76 -14.36 18.10
N SER A 185 6.76 -13.06 18.37
CA SER A 185 5.58 -12.19 18.41
C SER A 185 5.94 -10.73 18.11
N GLY A 186 4.96 -9.92 17.68
CA GLY A 186 5.14 -8.46 17.61
C GLY A 186 5.08 -7.73 18.97
N THR A 187 5.25 -8.44 20.09
CA THR A 187 5.15 -7.89 21.45
C THR A 187 6.31 -6.93 21.72
N ALA A 188 5.98 -5.72 22.20
CA ALA A 188 6.96 -4.65 22.36
C ALA A 188 6.78 -3.86 23.66
N LEU A 189 7.90 -3.43 24.23
CA LEU A 189 7.93 -2.30 25.17
C LEU A 189 8.20 -1.01 24.39
N ARG A 190 7.20 -0.14 24.33
CA ARG A 190 7.28 1.18 23.71
C ARG A 190 7.53 2.24 24.77
N MET A 191 8.66 2.94 24.63
CA MET A 191 9.05 4.10 25.44
C MET A 191 8.77 5.37 24.63
N LEU A 192 7.76 6.14 25.02
CA LEU A 192 7.29 7.32 24.26
C LEU A 192 7.73 8.64 24.92
N ARG A 193 8.05 9.63 24.07
CA ARG A 193 8.16 11.05 24.42
C ARG A 193 7.25 11.89 23.53
N TYR A 194 6.65 12.91 24.12
CA TYR A 194 5.94 13.99 23.42
C TYR A 194 6.40 15.33 23.99
N LEU A 195 6.73 16.26 23.10
CA LEU A 195 7.14 17.61 23.47
C LEU A 195 5.94 18.45 23.98
N PRO A 196 6.19 19.50 24.79
CA PRO A 196 5.16 20.47 25.17
C PRO A 196 4.41 21.05 23.97
N GLN A 197 3.11 21.26 24.12
CA GLN A 197 2.24 21.88 23.12
C GLN A 197 1.44 23.02 23.76
N PRO A 198 2.02 24.24 23.83
CA PRO A 198 1.30 25.41 24.35
C PRO A 198 0.08 25.75 23.48
N GLU A 199 -0.77 26.64 23.96
CA GLU A 199 -2.08 26.92 23.35
C GLU A 199 -2.04 27.33 21.88
N GLN A 200 -0.99 28.04 21.45
CA GLN A 200 -0.80 28.46 20.06
C GLN A 200 -0.42 27.30 19.11
N ASP A 201 -0.11 26.13 19.66
CA ASP A 201 0.57 25.03 18.96
C ASP A 201 -0.01 23.65 19.34
N ARG A 202 -1.34 23.61 19.53
CA ARG A 202 -2.10 22.39 19.88
C ARG A 202 -2.51 21.61 18.63
N GLN A 203 -2.15 20.33 18.56
CA GLN A 203 -2.66 19.39 17.56
C GLN A 203 -2.72 17.95 18.08
N THR A 204 -3.24 17.03 17.28
CA THR A 204 -3.02 15.59 17.50
C THR A 204 -1.51 15.29 17.44
N SER A 205 -1.03 14.45 18.34
CA SER A 205 0.35 13.97 18.39
C SER A 205 0.51 12.56 17.81
N LEU A 206 -0.52 11.72 17.93
CA LEU A 206 -0.61 10.39 17.34
C LEU A 206 -2.08 10.13 16.97
N LEU A 207 -2.31 9.81 15.69
CA LEU A 207 -3.65 9.73 15.08
C LEU A 207 -4.57 8.73 15.79
N GLY A 208 -5.89 8.90 15.65
CA GLY A 208 -6.88 7.96 16.16
C GLY A 208 -6.75 6.54 15.58
N HIS A 209 -6.57 5.53 16.45
CA HIS A 209 -6.37 4.14 16.06
C HIS A 209 -7.05 3.16 17.04
N THR A 210 -7.16 1.90 16.64
CA THR A 210 -7.33 0.73 17.54
C THR A 210 -6.00 0.00 17.64
N ASP A 211 -5.71 -0.61 18.79
CA ASP A 211 -4.50 -1.42 18.95
C ASP A 211 -4.66 -2.73 18.18
N ILE A 212 -3.67 -3.11 17.37
CA ILE A 212 -3.72 -4.38 16.62
C ILE A 212 -3.57 -5.59 17.56
N GLY A 213 -2.84 -5.46 18.66
CA GLY A 213 -2.52 -6.55 19.58
C GLY A 213 -3.71 -7.11 20.38
N SER A 214 -3.40 -7.83 21.46
CA SER A 214 -4.40 -8.40 22.37
C SER A 214 -4.71 -7.46 23.53
N LEU A 215 -3.67 -6.99 24.23
CA LEU A 215 -3.75 -6.16 25.43
C LEU A 215 -2.59 -5.16 25.46
N THR A 216 -2.89 -3.91 25.81
CA THR A 216 -1.89 -2.87 26.09
C THR A 216 -1.94 -2.50 27.57
N LEU A 217 -0.77 -2.45 28.21
CA LEU A 217 -0.57 -1.93 29.56
C LEU A 217 0.19 -0.59 29.47
N LEU A 218 -0.53 0.51 29.74
CA LEU A 218 -0.03 1.88 29.61
C LEU A 218 0.17 2.52 31.00
N PHE A 219 1.35 3.09 31.19
CA PHE A 219 1.66 4.02 32.28
C PHE A 219 1.98 5.41 31.72
N ASN A 220 1.32 6.45 32.24
CA ASN A 220 1.60 7.86 31.94
C ASN A 220 1.21 8.77 33.12
N VAL A 221 1.85 9.94 33.24
CA VAL A 221 1.56 10.92 34.32
C VAL A 221 0.67 12.06 33.82
N LEU A 222 1.09 12.70 32.72
CA LEU A 222 0.32 13.74 32.05
C LEU A 222 -0.82 13.09 31.24
N GLY A 223 -1.90 13.86 31.04
CA GLY A 223 -3.01 13.51 30.15
C GLY A 223 -2.62 13.45 28.66
N GLY A 224 -3.54 13.77 27.76
CA GLY A 224 -3.30 13.75 26.31
C GLY A 224 -3.82 12.49 25.60
N LEU A 225 -3.94 11.35 26.28
CA LEU A 225 -4.71 10.22 25.76
C LEU A 225 -6.20 10.58 25.75
N GLN A 226 -6.86 10.46 24.60
CA GLN A 226 -8.30 10.60 24.44
C GLN A 226 -8.90 9.33 23.86
N LEU A 227 -10.09 8.97 24.34
CA LEU A 227 -10.89 7.85 23.85
C LEU A 227 -12.06 8.40 23.05
N LEU A 228 -12.39 7.76 21.94
CA LEU A 228 -13.63 8.05 21.22
C LEU A 228 -14.82 7.49 22.00
N SER A 229 -15.87 8.27 22.12
CA SER A 229 -17.13 7.83 22.73
C SER A 229 -17.77 6.69 21.92
N PRO A 230 -18.34 5.64 22.55
CA PRO A 230 -18.91 4.51 21.83
C PRO A 230 -19.93 4.90 20.75
N GLY A 231 -19.67 4.50 19.51
CA GLY A 231 -20.56 4.75 18.36
C GLY A 231 -20.53 6.18 17.79
N ALA A 232 -19.66 7.06 18.30
CA ALA A 232 -19.48 8.40 17.75
C ALA A 232 -18.60 8.44 16.49
N ASP A 233 -18.69 9.54 15.73
CA ASP A 233 -17.83 9.80 14.58
C ASP A 233 -16.45 10.30 15.05
N PRO A 234 -15.32 9.67 14.64
CA PRO A 234 -13.98 10.17 14.95
C PRO A 234 -13.71 11.60 14.46
N LYS A 235 -14.46 12.11 13.49
CA LYS A 235 -14.36 13.49 12.99
C LYS A 235 -14.99 14.53 13.92
N ASP A 236 -15.92 14.15 14.82
CA ASP A 236 -16.44 15.07 15.83
C ASP A 236 -15.45 15.21 16.98
N ASN A 237 -14.78 16.36 17.04
CA ASN A 237 -13.80 16.65 18.08
C ASN A 237 -14.42 16.65 19.51
N ASN A 238 -15.73 16.86 19.65
CA ASN A 238 -16.42 16.86 20.95
C ASN A 238 -16.68 15.44 21.49
N SER A 239 -16.65 14.43 20.62
CA SER A 239 -16.86 13.03 20.98
C SER A 239 -15.61 12.35 21.58
N TRP A 240 -14.48 13.06 21.62
CA TRP A 240 -13.22 12.59 22.22
C TRP A 240 -13.07 13.06 23.67
N VAL A 241 -12.96 12.11 24.60
CA VAL A 241 -12.87 12.36 26.05
C VAL A 241 -11.53 11.91 26.61
N TYR A 242 -10.92 12.67 27.52
CA TYR A 242 -9.61 12.33 28.06
C TYR A 242 -9.64 11.12 29.00
N ALA A 243 -8.66 10.22 28.86
CA ALA A 243 -8.38 9.23 29.89
C ALA A 243 -7.49 9.86 30.98
N GLN A 244 -8.07 10.14 32.15
CA GLN A 244 -7.33 10.73 33.27
C GLN A 244 -6.39 9.70 33.91
N PRO A 245 -5.06 9.95 33.94
CA PRO A 245 -4.13 9.06 34.63
C PRO A 245 -4.28 9.20 36.15
N GLN A 246 -4.16 8.08 36.88
CA GLN A 246 -4.30 8.07 38.34
C GLN A 246 -3.03 7.54 39.04
N PRO A 247 -2.65 8.10 40.21
CA PRO A 247 -1.51 7.62 40.98
C PRO A 247 -1.55 6.11 41.26
N GLY A 248 -0.46 5.42 40.94
CA GLY A 248 -0.29 3.98 41.16
C GLY A 248 -1.17 3.06 40.31
N CYS A 249 -1.84 3.60 39.28
CA CYS A 249 -2.66 2.83 38.36
C CYS A 249 -2.00 2.75 36.96
N ALA A 250 -2.17 1.63 36.27
CA ALA A 250 -2.01 1.56 34.81
C ALA A 250 -3.36 1.73 34.12
N ILE A 251 -3.36 2.30 32.91
CA ILE A 251 -4.48 2.17 31.97
C ILE A 251 -4.25 0.87 31.21
N VAL A 252 -5.25 0.00 31.16
CA VAL A 252 -5.26 -1.22 30.35
C VAL A 252 -6.33 -1.10 29.29
N ASN A 253 -6.01 -1.51 28.07
CA ASN A 253 -6.99 -1.62 27.00
C ASN A 253 -6.84 -2.90 26.18
N LEU A 254 -7.95 -3.32 25.57
CA LEU A 254 -8.01 -4.45 24.66
C LEU A 254 -7.78 -3.99 23.22
N GLY A 255 -7.00 -4.77 22.49
CA GLY A 255 -6.78 -4.60 21.05
C GLY A 255 -7.70 -5.48 20.22
N ASP A 256 -7.60 -5.31 18.90
CA ASP A 256 -8.44 -5.94 17.90
C ASP A 256 -8.38 -7.48 17.97
N ALA A 257 -7.26 -8.08 18.39
CA ALA A 257 -7.15 -9.55 18.51
C ALA A 257 -8.14 -10.15 19.53
N MET A 258 -8.44 -9.42 20.61
CA MET A 258 -9.47 -9.83 21.58
C MET A 258 -10.89 -9.73 21.01
N VAL A 259 -11.11 -8.87 20.02
CA VAL A 259 -12.39 -8.75 19.31
C VAL A 259 -12.60 -9.97 18.40
N GLU A 260 -11.59 -10.33 17.60
CA GLU A 260 -11.60 -11.51 16.72
C GLU A 260 -11.87 -12.79 17.53
N TRP A 261 -11.03 -13.06 18.54
CA TRP A 261 -11.14 -14.27 19.36
C TRP A 261 -12.47 -14.40 20.09
N SER A 262 -13.10 -13.29 20.49
CA SER A 262 -14.38 -13.29 21.22
C SER A 262 -15.62 -13.11 20.33
N ALA A 263 -15.48 -13.20 19.00
CA ALA A 263 -16.56 -12.93 18.03
C ALA A 263 -17.29 -11.59 18.30
N GLY A 264 -16.51 -10.58 18.69
CA GLY A 264 -16.97 -9.23 18.98
C GLY A 264 -17.56 -9.00 20.37
N ILE A 265 -17.57 -9.97 21.30
CA ILE A 265 -18.08 -9.74 22.67
C ILE A 265 -17.23 -8.69 23.39
N LEU A 266 -15.91 -8.87 23.38
CA LEU A 266 -14.96 -7.87 23.90
C LEU A 266 -14.81 -6.71 22.91
N ARG A 267 -14.41 -5.54 23.41
CA ARG A 267 -14.32 -4.30 22.62
C ARG A 267 -12.88 -3.81 22.53
N SER A 268 -12.44 -3.50 21.30
CA SER A 268 -11.29 -2.63 21.06
C SER A 268 -11.80 -1.24 20.70
N ASN A 269 -11.47 -0.24 21.51
CA ASN A 269 -12.01 1.10 21.36
C ASN A 269 -10.98 2.06 20.76
N MET A 270 -11.46 2.90 19.84
CA MET A 270 -10.63 3.88 19.17
C MET A 270 -10.13 4.94 20.16
N HIS A 271 -8.85 5.27 20.06
CA HIS A 271 -8.18 6.23 20.92
C HIS A 271 -7.10 7.00 20.14
N ARG A 272 -6.78 8.22 20.57
CA ARG A 272 -5.75 9.09 19.98
C ARG A 272 -4.91 9.73 21.06
N VAL A 273 -3.73 10.24 20.71
CA VAL A 273 -2.93 11.06 21.64
C VAL A 273 -2.85 12.48 21.10
N THR A 274 -3.29 13.45 21.91
CA THR A 274 -3.26 14.89 21.64
C THR A 274 -2.47 15.61 22.74
N PHE A 275 -2.47 16.94 22.72
CA PHE A 275 -1.89 17.77 23.78
C PHE A 275 -2.45 17.41 25.18
N ALA A 276 -1.60 17.47 26.21
CA ALA A 276 -2.07 17.28 27.59
C ALA A 276 -2.95 18.48 28.02
N PRO A 277 -4.02 18.27 28.82
CA PRO A 277 -5.02 19.32 29.07
C PRO A 277 -4.55 20.39 30.07
N GLY A 278 -4.94 21.64 29.86
CA GLY A 278 -4.64 22.77 30.76
C GLY A 278 -3.13 23.05 30.87
N GLU A 279 -2.66 23.35 32.09
CA GLU A 279 -1.24 23.64 32.36
C GLU A 279 -0.31 22.45 32.08
N GLN A 280 -0.83 21.21 32.06
CA GLN A 280 -0.06 20.03 31.67
C GLN A 280 0.48 20.13 30.23
N SER A 281 -0.17 20.90 29.35
CA SER A 281 0.26 21.13 27.96
C SER A 281 1.68 21.72 27.85
N LYS A 282 2.17 22.39 28.89
CA LYS A 282 3.50 23.03 28.94
C LYS A 282 4.62 22.09 29.39
N SER A 283 4.32 20.81 29.66
CA SER A 283 5.26 19.82 30.20
C SER A 283 5.51 18.69 29.20
N THR A 284 6.75 18.20 29.13
CA THR A 284 7.12 17.02 28.32
C THR A 284 6.42 15.77 28.86
N ARG A 285 5.74 15.03 28.00
CA ARG A 285 5.03 13.79 28.36
C ARG A 285 5.88 12.58 28.03
N TYR A 286 6.28 11.85 29.06
CA TYR A 286 6.79 10.48 28.93
C TYR A 286 5.66 9.48 29.16
N SER A 287 5.70 8.36 28.45
CA SER A 287 4.76 7.25 28.63
C SER A 287 5.42 5.92 28.31
N LEU A 288 4.94 4.86 28.96
CA LEU A 288 5.43 3.50 28.80
C LEU A 288 4.26 2.61 28.43
N ALA A 289 4.27 2.01 27.24
CA ALA A 289 3.25 1.07 26.80
C ALA A 289 3.89 -0.29 26.55
N TYR A 290 3.38 -1.33 27.23
CA TYR A 290 3.70 -2.71 26.90
C TYR A 290 2.56 -3.28 26.08
N LEU A 291 2.81 -3.51 24.79
CA LEU A 291 1.80 -3.94 23.81
C LEU A 291 1.98 -5.43 23.56
N ILE A 292 1.12 -6.26 24.16
CA ILE A 292 1.14 -7.71 23.89
C ILE A 292 0.47 -7.97 22.56
N ARG A 293 1.12 -8.84 21.78
CA ARG A 293 0.59 -9.41 20.55
C ARG A 293 0.55 -10.93 20.65
N PRO A 294 -0.33 -11.61 19.88
CA PRO A 294 -0.26 -13.05 19.77
C PRO A 294 1.11 -13.50 19.21
N PHE A 295 1.50 -14.75 19.44
CA PHE A 295 2.64 -15.31 18.72
C PHE A 295 2.30 -15.41 17.22
N GLY A 296 3.26 -15.24 16.32
CA GLY A 296 2.97 -15.04 14.88
C GLY A 296 2.11 -16.12 14.23
N GLN A 297 2.29 -17.38 14.66
CA GLN A 297 1.54 -18.56 14.20
C GLN A 297 0.25 -18.84 15.00
N ALA A 298 -0.22 -17.90 15.84
CA ALA A 298 -1.44 -18.07 16.62
C ALA A 298 -2.67 -17.96 15.70
N PRO A 299 -3.67 -18.84 15.80
CA PRO A 299 -4.87 -18.72 14.99
C PRO A 299 -5.69 -17.50 15.42
N MET A 300 -6.11 -16.67 14.47
CA MET A 300 -6.99 -15.53 14.71
C MET A 300 -8.49 -15.89 14.70
N LYS A 301 -8.79 -17.18 14.50
CA LYS A 301 -10.13 -17.76 14.54
C LYS A 301 -10.83 -17.53 15.89
N ARG A 302 -12.17 -17.41 15.89
CA ARG A 302 -12.95 -17.24 17.12
C ARG A 302 -12.82 -18.47 18.03
N LEU A 303 -12.80 -18.23 19.34
CA LEU A 303 -12.60 -19.29 20.35
C LEU A 303 -13.92 -19.93 20.78
N ALA A 304 -14.85 -20.12 19.82
CA ALA A 304 -16.17 -20.67 20.07
C ALA A 304 -16.16 -22.20 20.31
N GLY A 305 -17.13 -22.68 21.09
CA GLY A 305 -17.37 -24.09 21.35
C GLY A 305 -17.39 -24.48 22.82
N GLY A 306 -17.76 -25.73 23.10
CA GLY A 306 -17.92 -26.23 24.47
C GLY A 306 -19.00 -25.46 25.25
N GLU A 307 -18.66 -24.99 26.45
CA GLU A 307 -19.54 -24.17 27.30
C GLU A 307 -19.31 -22.65 27.12
N SER A 308 -18.49 -22.24 26.14
CA SER A 308 -18.14 -20.83 25.93
C SER A 308 -19.35 -19.96 25.62
N LEU A 309 -19.30 -18.71 26.10
CA LEU A 309 -20.27 -17.66 25.72
C LEU A 309 -20.04 -17.10 24.31
N ILE A 310 -18.92 -17.45 23.66
CA ILE A 310 -18.61 -17.01 22.30
C ILE A 310 -19.50 -17.79 21.32
N PRO A 311 -20.35 -17.10 20.53
CA PRO A 311 -21.29 -17.77 19.65
C PRO A 311 -20.56 -18.61 18.59
N PRO A 312 -21.10 -19.80 18.24
CA PRO A 312 -20.61 -20.58 17.12
C PRO A 312 -20.75 -19.80 15.81
N LEU A 313 -20.11 -20.31 14.75
CA LEU A 313 -20.37 -19.84 13.38
C LEU A 313 -21.85 -20.03 13.03
N GLU A 314 -22.49 -18.98 12.53
CA GLU A 314 -23.81 -19.08 11.93
C GLU A 314 -23.71 -19.71 10.52
N GLU A 315 -24.82 -20.23 9.98
CA GLU A 315 -24.77 -20.97 8.70
C GLU A 315 -24.34 -20.06 7.55
N GLY A 316 -23.15 -20.32 7.00
CA GLY A 316 -22.55 -19.51 5.94
C GLY A 316 -21.50 -18.49 6.43
N GLU A 317 -21.33 -18.30 7.74
CA GLU A 317 -20.14 -17.63 8.27
C GLU A 317 -18.91 -18.54 8.13
N GLU A 318 -17.77 -17.97 7.76
CA GLU A 318 -16.46 -18.61 7.90
C GLU A 318 -15.65 -17.90 8.99
N ASP A 319 -14.81 -18.68 9.66
CA ASP A 319 -13.95 -18.15 10.71
C ASP A 319 -12.70 -17.48 10.14
N ASN A 320 -12.04 -16.64 10.93
CA ASN A 320 -10.77 -16.06 10.54
C ASN A 320 -9.69 -17.16 10.47
N LYS A 321 -9.31 -17.53 9.24
CA LYS A 321 -8.33 -18.59 8.96
C LYS A 321 -6.88 -18.13 9.11
N MET A 322 -6.65 -16.82 9.26
CA MET A 322 -5.31 -16.24 9.30
C MET A 322 -4.56 -16.63 10.57
N THR A 323 -3.25 -16.72 10.46
CA THR A 323 -2.34 -16.61 11.61
C THR A 323 -2.26 -15.14 12.07
N ALA A 324 -1.79 -14.91 13.30
CA ALA A 324 -1.65 -13.57 13.84
C ALA A 324 -0.69 -12.70 13.00
N SER A 325 0.41 -13.27 12.48
CA SER A 325 1.31 -12.55 11.58
C SER A 325 0.62 -12.11 10.29
N GLU A 326 -0.17 -12.99 9.66
CA GLU A 326 -0.95 -12.65 8.44
C GLU A 326 -1.98 -11.55 8.71
N TRP A 327 -2.74 -11.69 9.80
CA TRP A 327 -3.80 -10.76 10.16
C TRP A 327 -3.26 -9.39 10.63
N GLU A 328 -2.17 -9.37 11.42
CA GLU A 328 -1.48 -8.14 11.80
C GLU A 328 -0.95 -7.39 10.58
N SER A 329 -0.46 -8.13 9.58
CA SER A 329 0.05 -7.59 8.34
C SER A 329 -1.07 -7.01 7.48
N HIS A 330 -2.15 -7.77 7.26
CA HIS A 330 -3.36 -7.30 6.59
C HIS A 330 -3.92 -6.02 7.24
N LYS A 331 -3.91 -5.96 8.58
CA LYS A 331 -4.29 -4.77 9.37
C LYS A 331 -3.32 -3.60 9.18
N ALA A 332 -2.01 -3.83 9.22
CA ALA A 332 -1.00 -2.78 9.02
C ALA A 332 -1.06 -2.19 7.61
N VAL A 333 -1.30 -3.03 6.59
CA VAL A 333 -1.49 -2.62 5.19
C VAL A 333 -2.77 -1.82 5.01
N ALA A 334 -3.88 -2.26 5.62
CA ALA A 334 -5.11 -1.49 5.64
C ALA A 334 -4.92 -0.10 6.29
N ILE A 335 -4.19 -0.01 7.39
CA ILE A 335 -3.85 1.27 8.04
C ILE A 335 -2.96 2.15 7.12
N LYS A 336 -1.87 1.60 6.55
CA LYS A 336 -0.95 2.34 5.66
C LYS A 336 -1.67 2.91 4.43
N ALA A 337 -2.62 2.15 3.87
CA ALA A 337 -3.40 2.54 2.70
C ALA A 337 -4.60 3.47 3.03
N GLY A 338 -4.83 3.86 4.29
CA GLY A 338 -6.01 4.61 4.71
C GLY A 338 -7.35 3.83 4.60
N ARG A 339 -7.28 2.50 4.44
CA ARG A 339 -8.42 1.59 4.25
C ARG A 339 -8.97 1.02 5.57
N ASP A 340 -8.13 0.88 6.60
CA ASP A 340 -8.64 0.73 7.97
C ASP A 340 -9.14 2.11 8.41
N ASN A 341 -10.40 2.40 8.10
CA ASN A 341 -11.19 3.43 8.76
C ASN A 341 -11.29 3.05 10.24
N ALA A 342 -10.22 3.31 10.99
CA ALA A 342 -10.07 2.91 12.36
C ALA A 342 -11.30 3.40 13.13
N ARG A 343 -11.98 2.45 13.77
CA ARG A 343 -13.26 2.65 14.44
C ARG A 343 -13.33 1.64 15.57
N SER A 344 -14.02 1.98 16.64
CA SER A 344 -14.21 1.05 17.75
C SER A 344 -14.92 -0.22 17.26
N ARG A 345 -14.36 -1.40 17.59
CA ARG A 345 -14.86 -2.72 17.20
C ARG A 345 -15.33 -3.50 18.43
N GLY A 346 -16.36 -4.34 18.26
CA GLY A 346 -16.86 -5.23 19.31
C GLY A 346 -17.78 -4.57 20.33
N GLY A 347 -17.95 -5.23 21.48
CA GLY A 347 -19.01 -4.92 22.45
C GLY A 347 -20.37 -5.53 22.11
N ARG A 348 -20.41 -6.68 21.43
CA ARG A 348 -21.60 -7.47 21.06
C ARG A 348 -22.43 -7.80 22.31
N GLU A 349 -23.74 -7.60 22.25
CA GLU A 349 -24.67 -8.05 23.29
C GLU A 349 -24.73 -9.58 23.36
N ILE A 350 -24.84 -10.11 24.58
CA ILE A 350 -24.99 -11.54 24.86
C ILE A 350 -26.26 -11.80 25.66
N LYS A 351 -26.85 -12.99 25.50
CA LYS A 351 -27.99 -13.45 26.29
C LYS A 351 -27.48 -14.37 27.39
N LEU A 352 -27.56 -13.91 28.64
CA LEU A 352 -27.17 -14.70 29.81
C LEU A 352 -28.43 -15.34 30.40
N ASP A 353 -28.47 -16.68 30.38
CA ASP A 353 -29.41 -17.52 31.14
C ASP A 353 -30.88 -17.03 31.13
N GLY A 354 -31.39 -16.71 29.93
CA GLY A 354 -32.78 -16.29 29.70
C GLY A 354 -33.08 -14.80 29.89
N LYS A 355 -32.07 -13.96 30.19
CA LYS A 355 -32.19 -12.49 30.24
C LYS A 355 -31.32 -11.84 29.16
N SER A 356 -31.84 -10.79 28.52
CA SER A 356 -31.03 -9.87 27.73
C SER A 356 -30.14 -9.07 28.67
N ASP A 357 -28.83 -9.16 28.51
CA ASP A 357 -27.87 -8.44 29.33
C ASP A 357 -27.73 -7.00 28.81
N ILE A 358 -28.63 -6.11 29.27
CA ILE A 358 -28.59 -4.69 28.93
C ILE A 358 -27.41 -4.07 29.68
N VAL A 359 -26.26 -4.01 29.01
CA VAL A 359 -25.16 -3.13 29.42
C VAL A 359 -25.64 -1.70 29.20
N SER A 360 -26.18 -1.08 30.24
CA SER A 360 -26.91 0.19 30.15
C SER A 360 -25.97 1.36 29.82
N GLY A 361 -25.77 1.59 28.53
CA GLY A 361 -24.92 2.65 27.99
C GLY A 361 -25.02 2.79 26.47
N PHE A 362 -26.08 3.46 26.00
CA PHE A 362 -26.34 3.92 24.61
C PHE A 362 -26.92 2.90 23.59
N THR A 363 -27.73 3.43 22.66
CA THR A 363 -28.45 2.80 21.52
C THR A 363 -28.68 3.91 20.45
N VAL A 364 -29.22 3.74 19.22
CA VAL A 364 -30.08 2.72 18.57
C VAL A 364 -29.70 2.57 17.08
N GLY A 365 -29.61 1.36 16.53
CA GLY A 365 -30.47 0.96 15.40
C GLY A 365 -29.73 0.33 14.21
N SER A 366 -30.39 -0.58 13.47
CA SER A 366 -29.74 -1.53 12.53
C SER A 366 -30.39 -1.68 11.15
N VAL A 367 -29.58 -1.69 10.08
CA VAL A 367 -29.76 -2.32 8.73
C VAL A 367 -28.33 -2.52 8.18
N GLY A 368 -27.92 -3.52 7.39
CA GLY A 368 -28.54 -4.75 6.83
C GLY A 368 -27.45 -5.57 6.08
N ALA A 369 -27.79 -6.60 5.29
CA ALA A 369 -26.79 -7.42 4.54
C ALA A 369 -27.30 -7.94 3.18
N SER A 370 -26.40 -8.30 2.25
CA SER A 370 -26.64 -9.30 1.17
C SER A 370 -25.41 -9.67 0.29
N HIS A 371 -24.91 -10.91 0.43
CA HIS A 371 -24.34 -11.82 -0.63
C HIS A 371 -23.04 -11.37 -1.38
N THR A 372 -22.15 -12.22 -1.92
CA THR A 372 -22.28 -13.56 -2.58
C THR A 372 -21.01 -14.46 -2.51
N LYS A 373 -21.24 -15.79 -2.56
CA LYS A 373 -20.45 -16.93 -3.14
C LYS A 373 -18.95 -17.18 -2.82
N LYS A 374 -18.66 -18.48 -2.61
CA LYS A 374 -17.35 -19.11 -2.34
C LYS A 374 -16.52 -19.46 -3.58
N ARG A 375 -15.19 -19.50 -3.43
CA ARG A 375 -14.27 -20.49 -4.05
C ARG A 375 -13.25 -20.98 -3.01
N ASN A 376 -12.82 -22.24 -3.10
CA ASN A 376 -11.79 -22.83 -2.26
C ASN A 376 -10.48 -22.95 -3.05
N ASN A 377 -9.33 -22.57 -2.48
CA ASN A 377 -8.26 -23.50 -2.07
C ASN A 377 -6.97 -22.76 -1.64
N CYS A 378 -6.09 -23.51 -0.99
CA CYS A 378 -4.79 -23.06 -0.49
C CYS A 378 -3.68 -23.72 -1.33
N VAL A 379 -2.69 -22.96 -1.81
CA VAL A 379 -1.47 -23.49 -2.44
C VAL A 379 -0.24 -22.75 -1.90
N LEU A 380 0.84 -23.50 -1.68
CA LEU A 380 2.13 -23.00 -1.21
C LEU A 380 2.99 -22.56 -2.40
N PHE A 381 3.54 -21.35 -2.36
CA PHE A 381 4.37 -20.78 -3.43
C PHE A 381 5.78 -21.39 -3.56
N ALA A 382 6.16 -22.30 -2.67
CA ALA A 382 7.56 -22.70 -2.47
C ALA A 382 8.11 -23.75 -3.45
N ASP A 383 7.33 -24.25 -4.41
CA ASP A 383 7.73 -25.30 -5.35
C ASP A 383 7.46 -24.94 -6.83
N ILE A 384 8.15 -23.93 -7.38
CA ILE A 384 8.28 -23.79 -8.85
C ILE A 384 9.26 -24.85 -9.40
N TYR A 385 8.82 -26.11 -9.28
CA TYR A 385 9.40 -27.30 -9.89
C TYR A 385 8.43 -27.89 -10.91
N LEU A 386 8.51 -27.41 -12.15
CA LEU A 386 8.12 -28.13 -13.37
C LEU A 386 6.65 -28.57 -13.54
N LEU A 387 5.70 -28.04 -12.77
CA LEU A 387 4.26 -28.28 -12.93
C LEU A 387 3.53 -27.00 -13.34
N VAL A 388 2.72 -27.08 -14.41
CA VAL A 388 1.94 -25.95 -14.94
C VAL A 388 0.95 -25.38 -13.90
N GLU A 389 0.35 -26.24 -13.08
CA GLU A 389 -0.59 -25.86 -12.02
C GLU A 389 0.05 -24.88 -11.02
N SER A 390 1.29 -25.13 -10.58
CA SER A 390 2.01 -24.22 -9.67
C SER A 390 2.22 -22.81 -10.25
N ILE A 391 2.41 -22.70 -11.56
CA ILE A 391 2.57 -21.39 -12.23
C ILE A 391 1.20 -20.68 -12.36
N ILE A 392 0.12 -21.44 -12.59
CA ILE A 392 -1.26 -20.91 -12.59
C ILE A 392 -1.63 -20.41 -11.19
N ASP A 393 -1.36 -21.18 -10.14
CA ASP A 393 -1.61 -20.80 -8.74
C ASP A 393 -0.79 -19.55 -8.34
N ALA A 394 0.45 -19.48 -8.83
CA ALA A 394 1.33 -18.33 -8.63
C ALA A 394 0.75 -17.06 -9.28
N ALA A 395 0.40 -17.14 -10.56
CA ALA A 395 -0.24 -16.05 -11.29
C ALA A 395 -1.58 -15.65 -10.66
N SER A 396 -2.38 -16.62 -10.20
CA SER A 396 -3.69 -16.38 -9.59
C SER A 396 -3.61 -15.62 -8.28
N SER A 397 -2.64 -15.94 -7.41
CA SER A 397 -2.54 -15.24 -6.12
C SER A 397 -1.84 -13.89 -6.26
N ALA A 398 -0.97 -13.70 -7.26
CA ALA A 398 -0.45 -12.39 -7.63
C ALA A 398 -1.56 -11.48 -8.21
N ALA A 399 -2.40 -12.01 -9.11
CA ALA A 399 -3.55 -11.28 -9.66
C ALA A 399 -4.58 -10.93 -8.57
N TYR A 400 -4.80 -11.83 -7.60
CA TYR A 400 -5.58 -11.51 -6.40
C TYR A 400 -4.92 -10.41 -5.55
N GLY A 401 -3.61 -10.51 -5.31
CA GLY A 401 -2.83 -9.48 -4.61
C GLY A 401 -2.98 -8.09 -5.24
N MET A 402 -2.91 -8.02 -6.57
CA MET A 402 -3.13 -6.80 -7.36
C MET A 402 -4.57 -6.29 -7.19
N MET A 403 -5.57 -7.16 -7.35
CA MET A 403 -6.98 -6.79 -7.28
C MET A 403 -7.45 -6.40 -5.87
N ILE A 404 -6.75 -6.75 -4.79
CA ILE A 404 -6.98 -6.17 -3.45
C ILE A 404 -6.85 -4.65 -3.48
N HIS A 405 -6.06 -4.06 -4.37
CA HIS A 405 -5.84 -2.61 -4.45
C HIS A 405 -6.84 -1.88 -5.35
N TYR A 406 -7.58 -2.61 -6.19
CA TYR A 406 -8.60 -2.04 -7.07
C TYR A 406 -9.94 -1.86 -6.34
N THR A 407 -10.44 -0.63 -6.30
CA THR A 407 -11.75 -0.29 -5.72
C THR A 407 -12.77 0.16 -6.78
N GLY A 408 -12.43 0.21 -8.06
CA GLY A 408 -13.29 0.77 -9.11
C GLY A 408 -14.59 0.00 -9.37
N ASN A 409 -14.73 -1.23 -8.84
CA ASN A 409 -15.98 -2.00 -8.85
C ASN A 409 -16.86 -1.76 -7.61
N GLU A 410 -16.41 -0.99 -6.61
CA GLU A 410 -17.22 -0.65 -5.44
C GLU A 410 -18.26 0.45 -5.74
N THR A 411 -19.37 0.43 -5.00
CA THR A 411 -20.44 1.43 -5.18
C THR A 411 -19.95 2.84 -4.85
N GLY A 412 -20.07 3.75 -5.84
CA GLY A 412 -19.66 5.15 -5.70
C GLY A 412 -18.21 5.43 -6.11
N GLN A 413 -17.45 4.42 -6.53
CA GLN A 413 -16.13 4.58 -7.13
C GLN A 413 -16.22 4.75 -8.66
N ILE A 414 -15.07 4.96 -9.30
CA ILE A 414 -14.96 5.17 -10.75
C ILE A 414 -14.30 3.93 -11.37
N PRO A 415 -15.02 3.12 -12.16
CA PRO A 415 -14.47 1.93 -12.80
C PRO A 415 -13.22 2.25 -13.64
N GLY A 416 -12.20 1.41 -13.53
CA GLY A 416 -10.94 1.54 -14.25
C GLY A 416 -9.97 2.61 -13.75
N LYS A 417 -10.36 3.47 -12.80
CA LYS A 417 -9.43 4.41 -12.18
C LYS A 417 -8.74 3.80 -10.96
N ILE A 418 -7.42 3.92 -10.89
CA ILE A 418 -6.62 3.64 -9.70
C ILE A 418 -6.52 4.93 -8.85
N PRO A 419 -6.45 4.86 -7.51
CA PRO A 419 -6.22 6.05 -6.69
C PRO A 419 -4.87 6.71 -7.00
N ASN A 420 -4.87 8.03 -7.25
CA ASN A 420 -3.72 8.89 -7.56
C ASN A 420 -3.05 8.70 -8.94
N THR A 421 -3.51 7.76 -9.76
CA THR A 421 -2.86 7.37 -11.04
C THR A 421 -3.91 6.87 -12.04
N TRP A 422 -3.74 7.16 -13.33
CA TRP A 422 -4.75 6.84 -14.35
C TRP A 422 -4.26 5.81 -15.39
N TRP A 423 -3.02 5.94 -15.88
CA TRP A 423 -2.44 5.00 -16.84
C TRP A 423 -2.27 3.58 -16.29
N GLU A 424 -1.98 3.45 -14.99
CA GLU A 424 -1.85 2.16 -14.32
C GLU A 424 -3.14 1.33 -14.37
N GLY A 425 -4.31 1.95 -14.55
CA GLY A 425 -5.55 1.23 -14.79
C GLY A 425 -5.51 0.44 -16.10
N GLY A 426 -4.96 1.05 -17.16
CA GLY A 426 -4.71 0.39 -18.44
C GLY A 426 -3.69 -0.74 -18.31
N ALA A 427 -2.57 -0.48 -17.64
CA ALA A 427 -1.53 -1.50 -17.39
C ALA A 427 -2.05 -2.69 -16.56
N MET A 428 -2.83 -2.42 -15.49
CA MET A 428 -3.46 -3.44 -14.65
C MET A 428 -4.45 -4.30 -15.45
N PHE A 429 -5.28 -3.69 -16.29
CA PHE A 429 -6.22 -4.45 -17.12
C PHE A 429 -5.53 -5.24 -18.24
N MET A 430 -4.45 -4.71 -18.83
CA MET A 430 -3.62 -5.49 -19.77
C MET A 430 -3.09 -6.76 -19.11
N ALA A 431 -2.50 -6.64 -17.90
CA ALA A 431 -2.03 -7.78 -17.11
C ALA A 431 -3.14 -8.79 -16.78
N LEU A 432 -4.37 -8.32 -16.52
CA LEU A 432 -5.53 -9.18 -16.24
C LEU A 432 -6.08 -9.89 -17.48
N ILE A 433 -6.03 -9.25 -18.66
CA ILE A 433 -6.38 -9.88 -19.94
C ILE A 433 -5.40 -11.01 -20.25
N GLU A 434 -4.10 -10.76 -20.09
CA GLU A 434 -3.05 -11.76 -20.31
C GLU A 434 -3.15 -12.91 -19.29
N TYR A 435 -3.33 -12.58 -18.01
CA TYR A 435 -3.61 -13.54 -16.94
C TYR A 435 -4.83 -14.43 -17.28
N TRP A 436 -5.97 -13.84 -17.67
CA TRP A 436 -7.16 -14.58 -18.08
C TRP A 436 -6.86 -15.54 -19.24
N TYR A 437 -6.16 -15.07 -20.27
CA TYR A 437 -5.88 -15.88 -21.46
C TYR A 437 -4.99 -17.09 -21.14
N TYR A 438 -3.90 -16.88 -20.40
CA TYR A 438 -2.93 -17.94 -20.14
C TYR A 438 -3.30 -18.86 -18.97
N THR A 439 -4.18 -18.46 -18.05
CA THR A 439 -4.69 -19.32 -16.96
C THR A 439 -6.07 -19.92 -17.22
N GLY A 440 -6.88 -19.27 -18.05
CA GLY A 440 -8.30 -19.56 -18.22
C GLY A 440 -9.20 -19.03 -17.09
N ASP A 441 -8.68 -18.33 -16.07
CA ASP A 441 -9.52 -17.81 -14.98
C ASP A 441 -10.26 -16.52 -15.37
N THR A 442 -11.58 -16.61 -15.43
CA THR A 442 -12.48 -15.50 -15.79
C THR A 442 -12.83 -14.58 -14.62
N THR A 443 -12.22 -14.75 -13.44
CA THR A 443 -12.65 -14.13 -12.18
C THR A 443 -12.75 -12.60 -12.24
N TYR A 444 -11.90 -11.92 -13.02
CA TYR A 444 -11.83 -10.45 -13.10
C TYR A 444 -12.34 -9.87 -14.44
N ASN A 445 -12.90 -10.70 -15.32
CA ASN A 445 -13.27 -10.24 -16.67
C ASN A 445 -14.35 -9.15 -16.65
N SER A 446 -15.28 -9.19 -15.68
CA SER A 446 -16.30 -8.17 -15.48
C SER A 446 -15.70 -6.79 -15.15
N GLU A 447 -14.70 -6.77 -14.28
CA GLU A 447 -13.98 -5.59 -13.83
C GLU A 447 -13.16 -4.98 -14.96
N VAL A 448 -12.46 -5.82 -15.73
CA VAL A 448 -11.73 -5.43 -16.96
C VAL A 448 -12.71 -4.81 -17.97
N SER A 449 -13.77 -5.53 -18.36
CA SER A 449 -14.75 -5.03 -19.33
C SER A 449 -15.38 -3.72 -18.89
N THR A 450 -15.80 -3.61 -17.62
CA THR A 450 -16.47 -2.40 -17.11
C THR A 450 -15.49 -1.23 -17.01
N GLY A 451 -14.29 -1.46 -16.48
CA GLY A 451 -13.30 -0.40 -16.29
C GLY A 451 -12.74 0.14 -17.61
N MET A 452 -12.42 -0.74 -18.56
CA MET A 452 -11.93 -0.31 -19.88
C MET A 452 -12.98 0.43 -20.69
N GLN A 453 -14.24 0.00 -20.68
CA GLN A 453 -15.33 0.72 -21.36
C GLN A 453 -15.67 2.04 -20.67
N TRP A 454 -15.56 2.12 -19.34
CA TRP A 454 -15.81 3.37 -18.60
C TRP A 454 -14.76 4.45 -18.90
N GLN A 455 -13.50 4.07 -19.07
CA GLN A 455 -12.41 5.02 -19.35
C GLN A 455 -12.26 5.37 -20.85
N ALA A 456 -13.06 4.76 -21.73
CA ALA A 456 -12.93 4.85 -23.19
C ALA A 456 -13.00 6.26 -23.79
N GLY A 457 -13.53 7.25 -23.06
CA GLY A 457 -13.80 8.59 -23.62
C GLY A 457 -14.79 8.50 -24.77
N ASP A 458 -14.49 9.17 -25.89
CA ASP A 458 -15.29 9.09 -27.12
C ASP A 458 -14.79 7.96 -28.08
N GLY A 459 -14.09 6.96 -27.53
CA GLY A 459 -13.56 5.80 -28.23
C GLY A 459 -12.04 5.83 -28.45
N ASP A 460 -11.34 6.67 -27.71
CA ASP A 460 -9.94 7.04 -27.90
C ASP A 460 -9.12 7.11 -26.59
N TYR A 461 -9.75 6.79 -25.46
CA TYR A 461 -9.18 6.96 -24.11
C TYR A 461 -8.75 8.40 -23.78
N MET A 462 -9.49 9.43 -24.23
CA MET A 462 -9.36 10.82 -23.76
C MET A 462 -10.56 11.26 -22.89
N PRO A 463 -10.89 10.58 -21.78
CA PRO A 463 -12.07 10.90 -20.99
C PRO A 463 -11.97 12.32 -20.40
N SER A 464 -13.02 13.14 -20.62
CA SER A 464 -13.09 14.57 -20.25
C SER A 464 -12.83 14.91 -18.78
N ASN A 465 -12.91 13.94 -17.87
CA ASN A 465 -12.55 14.10 -16.46
C ASN A 465 -11.03 14.17 -16.21
N TYR A 466 -10.22 13.63 -17.12
CA TYR A 466 -8.77 13.44 -16.96
C TYR A 466 -7.94 13.97 -18.13
N SER A 467 -8.55 14.15 -19.31
CA SER A 467 -7.88 14.56 -20.55
C SER A 467 -7.05 15.84 -20.45
N SER A 468 -7.30 16.71 -19.47
CA SER A 468 -6.57 17.97 -19.26
C SER A 468 -5.24 17.85 -18.50
N TYR A 469 -4.80 16.65 -18.11
CA TYR A 469 -3.53 16.48 -17.37
C TYR A 469 -2.76 15.18 -17.69
N ILE A 470 -3.13 14.45 -18.74
CA ILE A 470 -2.53 13.16 -19.12
C ILE A 470 -1.52 13.32 -20.27
N GLY A 471 -0.45 12.52 -20.23
CA GLY A 471 0.52 12.40 -21.30
C GLY A 471 0.06 11.49 -22.45
N ASN A 472 0.86 11.44 -23.50
CA ASN A 472 0.64 10.49 -24.60
C ASN A 472 0.94 9.04 -24.17
N ASP A 473 1.89 8.84 -23.27
CA ASP A 473 2.17 7.57 -22.61
C ASP A 473 1.00 7.10 -21.72
N ASP A 474 0.38 8.01 -20.96
CA ASP A 474 -0.82 7.68 -20.17
C ASP A 474 -1.92 7.08 -21.04
N GLN A 475 -2.28 7.75 -22.14
CA GLN A 475 -3.29 7.30 -23.10
C GLN A 475 -2.86 6.02 -23.83
N MET A 476 -1.56 5.90 -24.17
CA MET A 476 -1.01 4.78 -24.91
C MET A 476 -1.18 3.45 -24.17
N PHE A 477 -1.00 3.41 -22.84
CA PHE A 477 -1.18 2.17 -22.07
C PHE A 477 -2.61 1.61 -22.14
N TRP A 478 -3.63 2.46 -22.19
CA TRP A 478 -5.01 2.02 -22.43
C TRP A 478 -5.21 1.50 -23.86
N GLY A 479 -4.59 2.12 -24.85
CA GLY A 479 -4.55 1.63 -26.22
C GLY A 479 -3.88 0.26 -26.35
N LEU A 480 -2.77 0.02 -25.64
CA LEU A 480 -2.12 -1.29 -25.58
C LEU A 480 -2.99 -2.35 -24.92
N ALA A 481 -3.69 -2.01 -23.83
CA ALA A 481 -4.62 -2.92 -23.17
C ALA A 481 -5.76 -3.34 -24.11
N ALA A 482 -6.33 -2.39 -24.86
CA ALA A 482 -7.36 -2.66 -25.86
C ALA A 482 -6.82 -3.47 -27.05
N MET A 483 -5.59 -3.20 -27.51
CA MET A 483 -4.93 -4.00 -28.54
C MET A 483 -4.68 -5.44 -28.06
N THR A 484 -4.29 -5.63 -26.79
CA THR A 484 -4.12 -6.95 -26.16
C THR A 484 -5.44 -7.70 -26.05
N ALA A 485 -6.53 -7.01 -25.68
CA ALA A 485 -7.88 -7.57 -25.67
C ALA A 485 -8.31 -8.09 -27.05
N ALA A 486 -8.07 -7.32 -28.12
CA ALA A 486 -8.36 -7.74 -29.50
C ALA A 486 -7.47 -8.92 -29.96
N GLU A 487 -6.20 -8.93 -29.58
CA GLU A 487 -5.19 -9.95 -29.93
C GLU A 487 -5.33 -11.29 -29.20
N LEU A 488 -5.93 -11.28 -28.01
CA LEU A 488 -6.19 -12.48 -27.21
C LEU A 488 -7.67 -12.91 -27.24
N ASN A 489 -8.50 -12.29 -28.10
CA ASN A 489 -9.95 -12.54 -28.18
C ASN A 489 -10.67 -12.40 -26.83
N PHE A 490 -10.29 -11.39 -26.04
CA PHE A 490 -11.00 -11.07 -24.80
C PHE A 490 -12.48 -10.74 -25.10
N PRO A 491 -13.45 -11.16 -24.26
CA PRO A 491 -14.87 -11.00 -24.56
C PRO A 491 -15.28 -9.56 -24.92
N GLU A 492 -15.93 -9.39 -26.07
CA GLU A 492 -16.50 -8.12 -26.53
C GLU A 492 -17.69 -7.69 -25.66
N VAL A 493 -17.92 -6.38 -25.58
CA VAL A 493 -19.04 -5.78 -24.82
C VAL A 493 -20.13 -5.33 -25.80
N SER A 494 -21.34 -5.88 -25.66
CA SER A 494 -22.43 -5.76 -26.67
C SER A 494 -22.84 -4.35 -27.03
N ASP A 495 -22.77 -3.43 -26.06
CA ASP A 495 -23.24 -2.04 -26.18
C ASP A 495 -22.09 -1.04 -25.95
N GLY A 496 -20.84 -1.51 -26.07
CA GLY A 496 -19.62 -0.71 -25.91
C GLY A 496 -18.84 -0.55 -27.22
N TYR A 497 -17.66 0.06 -27.11
CA TYR A 497 -16.68 0.09 -28.20
C TYR A 497 -16.01 -1.27 -28.32
N SER A 498 -15.70 -1.72 -29.54
CA SER A 498 -14.88 -2.93 -29.71
C SER A 498 -13.44 -2.66 -29.31
N TRP A 499 -12.74 -3.69 -28.82
CA TRP A 499 -11.35 -3.55 -28.37
C TRP A 499 -10.40 -3.03 -29.46
N LEU A 500 -10.59 -3.49 -30.71
CA LEU A 500 -9.83 -2.98 -31.85
C LEU A 500 -10.16 -1.51 -32.16
N SER A 501 -11.42 -1.08 -32.06
CA SER A 501 -11.77 0.34 -32.30
C SER A 501 -11.12 1.28 -31.29
N LEU A 502 -11.03 0.88 -30.02
CA LEU A 502 -10.36 1.65 -28.96
C LEU A 502 -8.85 1.78 -29.22
N ALA A 503 -8.20 0.68 -29.64
CA ALA A 503 -6.80 0.71 -30.05
C ALA A 503 -6.56 1.62 -31.27
N GLN A 504 -7.48 1.61 -32.24
CA GLN A 504 -7.44 2.50 -33.41
C GLN A 504 -7.66 3.97 -33.03
N GLY A 505 -8.54 4.28 -32.07
CA GLY A 505 -8.79 5.64 -31.59
C GLY A 505 -7.59 6.27 -30.90
N VAL A 506 -6.91 5.51 -30.02
CA VAL A 506 -5.64 5.96 -29.41
C VAL A 506 -4.58 6.20 -30.48
N TYR A 507 -4.40 5.27 -31.41
CA TYR A 507 -3.44 5.44 -32.50
C TYR A 507 -3.73 6.69 -33.34
N ASN A 508 -4.99 6.88 -33.78
CA ASN A 508 -5.39 7.99 -34.65
C ASN A 508 -5.15 9.35 -33.97
N THR A 509 -5.60 9.51 -32.72
CA THR A 509 -5.40 10.75 -31.96
C THR A 509 -3.93 11.02 -31.61
N GLN A 510 -3.09 9.98 -31.49
CA GLN A 510 -1.65 10.17 -31.27
C GLN A 510 -0.90 10.54 -32.55
N ILE A 511 -1.20 9.94 -33.70
CA ILE A 511 -0.50 10.32 -34.95
C ILE A 511 -0.81 11.76 -35.39
N GLU A 512 -1.97 12.32 -35.02
CA GLU A 512 -2.30 13.74 -35.23
C GLU A 512 -1.45 14.68 -34.36
N ARG A 513 -1.01 14.22 -33.18
CA ARG A 513 -0.12 14.96 -32.27
C ARG A 513 1.37 14.76 -32.60
N TRP A 514 1.70 14.07 -33.69
CA TRP A 514 3.09 13.90 -34.15
C TRP A 514 3.69 15.25 -34.53
N ASP A 515 4.53 15.78 -33.65
CA ASP A 515 5.18 17.07 -33.82
C ASP A 515 6.28 17.00 -34.90
N SER A 516 5.96 17.57 -36.06
CA SER A 516 6.84 17.67 -37.23
C SER A 516 7.70 18.93 -37.27
N GLU A 517 7.52 19.86 -36.33
CA GLU A 517 8.25 21.14 -36.31
C GLU A 517 9.56 21.02 -35.54
N ASP A 518 9.53 20.44 -34.33
CA ASP A 518 10.72 20.28 -33.49
C ASP A 518 11.37 18.91 -33.67
N CYS A 519 12.72 18.86 -33.66
CA CYS A 519 13.53 17.64 -33.75
C CYS A 519 13.24 16.72 -34.96
N GLY A 520 12.67 17.27 -36.04
CA GLY A 520 12.37 16.54 -37.27
C GLY A 520 11.27 15.47 -37.13
N GLY A 521 10.46 15.52 -36.06
CA GLY A 521 9.48 14.50 -35.72
C GLY A 521 9.43 14.21 -34.22
N GLY A 522 8.67 13.19 -33.85
CA GLY A 522 8.61 12.60 -32.52
C GLY A 522 7.46 13.09 -31.67
N MET A 523 6.82 12.16 -30.98
CA MET A 523 5.83 12.43 -29.94
C MET A 523 6.48 13.12 -28.74
N ARG A 524 5.81 14.17 -28.23
CA ARG A 524 6.10 14.74 -26.92
C ARG A 524 5.58 13.82 -25.83
N TRP A 525 6.16 13.91 -24.63
CA TRP A 525 5.64 13.22 -23.46
C TRP A 525 4.23 13.74 -23.13
N GLN A 526 4.13 15.02 -22.77
CA GLN A 526 2.87 15.65 -22.41
C GLN A 526 2.07 16.14 -23.62
N ILE A 527 0.74 16.18 -23.49
CA ILE A 527 -0.17 16.58 -24.57
C ILE A 527 -0.28 18.12 -24.63
N TRP A 528 -0.29 18.80 -23.49
CA TRP A 528 -0.60 20.22 -23.40
C TRP A 528 0.61 21.09 -23.07
N ASN A 529 0.67 22.27 -23.71
CA ASN A 529 1.85 23.14 -23.65
C ASN A 529 2.13 23.79 -22.28
N TYR A 530 1.19 23.68 -21.33
CA TYR A 530 1.34 24.16 -19.96
C TYR A 530 1.89 23.11 -19.00
N GLU A 531 2.02 21.86 -19.44
CA GLU A 531 2.46 20.75 -18.61
C GLU A 531 3.98 20.66 -18.50
N SER A 532 4.46 20.33 -17.30
CA SER A 532 5.88 20.07 -17.07
C SER A 532 6.29 18.83 -17.85
N GLY A 533 7.20 19.00 -18.82
CA GLY A 533 7.62 17.91 -19.72
C GLY A 533 7.12 18.03 -21.15
N PHE A 534 6.30 19.03 -21.51
CA PHE A 534 5.87 19.25 -22.91
C PHE A 534 7.01 19.50 -23.91
N THR A 535 8.19 19.93 -23.44
CA THR A 535 9.40 20.07 -24.28
C THR A 535 10.21 18.79 -24.41
N MET A 536 9.81 17.71 -23.73
CA MET A 536 10.48 16.42 -23.71
C MET A 536 9.82 15.48 -24.72
N LYS A 537 10.62 14.74 -25.49
CA LYS A 537 10.17 13.63 -26.34
C LYS A 537 10.78 12.35 -25.75
N ASN A 538 9.96 11.54 -25.07
CA ASN A 538 10.43 10.38 -24.33
C ASN A 538 10.25 9.06 -25.10
N SER A 539 11.02 8.05 -24.71
CA SER A 539 11.03 6.73 -25.32
C SER A 539 9.73 5.97 -25.12
N ILE A 540 9.03 6.14 -24.00
CA ILE A 540 7.78 5.41 -23.76
C ILE A 540 6.64 5.91 -24.66
N SER A 541 6.49 7.23 -24.89
CA SER A 541 5.46 7.75 -25.80
C SER A 541 5.70 7.32 -27.25
N ASN A 542 6.97 7.33 -27.69
CA ASN A 542 7.33 6.98 -29.07
C ASN A 542 7.37 5.45 -29.28
N GLY A 543 8.02 4.70 -28.38
CA GLY A 543 8.08 3.24 -28.40
C GLY A 543 6.72 2.59 -28.17
N GLY A 544 5.86 3.21 -27.36
CA GLY A 544 4.47 2.84 -27.15
C GLY A 544 3.62 2.98 -28.42
N LEU A 545 3.65 4.16 -29.05
CA LEU A 545 2.97 4.37 -30.35
C LEU A 545 3.55 3.46 -31.45
N PHE A 546 4.85 3.22 -31.47
CA PHE A 546 5.51 2.29 -32.40
C PHE A 546 4.99 0.86 -32.25
N GLN A 547 4.92 0.32 -31.03
CA GLN A 547 4.35 -1.02 -30.85
C GLN A 547 2.85 -1.06 -31.16
N LEU A 548 2.07 -0.02 -30.82
CA LEU A 548 0.64 0.04 -31.15
C LEU A 548 0.42 0.03 -32.67
N ALA A 549 1.20 0.82 -33.41
CA ALA A 549 1.17 0.87 -34.88
C ALA A 549 1.56 -0.50 -35.49
N ALA A 550 2.66 -1.12 -35.04
CA ALA A 550 3.09 -2.43 -35.52
C ALA A 550 2.07 -3.54 -35.23
N ARG A 551 1.40 -3.49 -34.07
CA ARG A 551 0.34 -4.41 -33.65
C ARG A 551 -0.92 -4.25 -34.52
N LEU A 552 -1.36 -3.01 -34.73
CA LEU A 552 -2.48 -2.69 -35.64
C LEU A 552 -2.18 -3.12 -37.09
N ALA A 553 -0.96 -2.90 -37.60
CA ALA A 553 -0.54 -3.36 -38.92
C ALA A 553 -0.70 -4.87 -39.06
N ARG A 554 -0.15 -5.64 -38.11
CA ARG A 554 -0.24 -7.10 -38.10
C ARG A 554 -1.67 -7.60 -37.93
N TYR A 555 -2.47 -7.00 -37.05
CA TYR A 555 -3.84 -7.46 -36.79
C TYR A 555 -4.77 -7.20 -37.97
N THR A 556 -4.69 -6.01 -38.57
CA THR A 556 -5.61 -5.56 -39.63
C THR A 556 -5.11 -5.85 -41.04
N ASN A 557 -3.84 -6.21 -41.20
CA ASN A 557 -3.13 -6.33 -42.47
C ASN A 557 -3.25 -5.04 -43.32
N ASN A 558 -2.92 -3.90 -42.71
CA ASN A 558 -2.99 -2.57 -43.33
C ASN A 558 -1.64 -1.86 -43.25
N ASP A 559 -1.04 -1.63 -44.42
CA ASP A 559 0.29 -1.03 -44.59
C ASP A 559 0.38 0.39 -43.98
N THR A 560 -0.73 1.15 -43.89
CA THR A 560 -0.70 2.51 -43.31
C THR A 560 -0.24 2.52 -41.85
N TYR A 561 -0.55 1.48 -41.07
CA TYR A 561 -0.04 1.36 -39.70
C TYR A 561 1.46 0.98 -39.69
N ALA A 562 1.91 0.20 -40.68
CA ALA A 562 3.31 -0.20 -40.83
C ALA A 562 4.19 0.98 -41.28
N ASP A 563 3.71 1.80 -42.23
CA ASP A 563 4.37 3.05 -42.67
C ASP A 563 4.63 3.99 -41.48
N TRP A 564 3.66 4.10 -40.56
CA TRP A 564 3.82 4.87 -39.33
C TRP A 564 4.78 4.21 -38.34
N ALA A 565 4.72 2.88 -38.18
CA ALA A 565 5.68 2.16 -37.34
C ALA A 565 7.13 2.35 -37.83
N GLU A 566 7.37 2.27 -39.14
CA GLU A 566 8.67 2.58 -39.78
C GLU A 566 9.08 4.03 -39.53
N LYS A 567 8.19 4.99 -39.76
CA LYS A 567 8.44 6.43 -39.50
C LYS A 567 8.85 6.72 -38.05
N ILE A 568 8.19 6.09 -37.07
CA ILE A 568 8.49 6.29 -35.64
C ILE A 568 9.83 5.65 -35.27
N TRP A 569 10.10 4.45 -35.79
CA TRP A 569 11.37 3.74 -35.60
C TRP A 569 12.56 4.52 -36.19
N ASP A 570 12.44 4.98 -37.43
CA ASP A 570 13.47 5.77 -38.12
C ASP A 570 13.75 7.08 -37.38
N TRP A 571 12.69 7.75 -36.87
CA TRP A 571 12.86 8.94 -36.05
C TRP A 571 13.58 8.63 -34.73
N SER A 572 13.15 7.59 -34.01
CA SER A 572 13.71 7.23 -32.69
C SER A 572 15.17 6.78 -32.76
N THR A 573 15.57 6.13 -33.86
CA THR A 573 16.98 5.78 -34.12
C THR A 573 17.80 6.98 -34.62
N THR A 574 17.20 7.91 -35.35
CA THR A 574 17.86 9.15 -35.81
C THR A 574 18.09 10.15 -34.67
N GLN A 575 17.15 10.29 -33.74
CA GLN A 575 17.24 11.18 -32.57
C GLN A 575 17.84 10.49 -31.33
N LEU A 576 18.58 9.39 -31.51
CA LEU A 576 19.34 8.72 -30.44
C LEU A 576 18.51 8.21 -29.23
N LEU A 577 17.18 8.11 -29.35
CA LEU A 577 16.38 7.36 -28.38
C LEU A 577 16.70 5.87 -28.43
N VAL A 578 17.02 5.35 -29.62
CA VAL A 578 17.52 3.98 -29.82
C VAL A 578 18.86 4.03 -30.55
N ASP A 579 19.97 3.83 -29.83
CA ASP A 579 21.30 3.72 -30.42
C ASP A 579 21.46 2.36 -31.11
N THR A 580 21.42 2.31 -32.44
CA THR A 580 21.54 1.08 -33.23
C THR A 580 22.94 0.44 -33.21
N SER A 581 23.96 1.10 -32.66
CA SER A 581 25.31 0.57 -32.51
C SER A 581 25.51 -0.21 -31.21
N THR A 582 24.86 0.22 -30.12
CA THR A 582 24.91 -0.45 -28.80
C THR A 582 23.61 -1.15 -28.42
N TRP A 583 22.53 -0.88 -29.13
CA TRP A 583 21.14 -1.22 -28.78
C TRP A 583 20.72 -0.70 -27.41
N ALA A 584 21.31 0.40 -26.95
CA ALA A 584 20.84 1.12 -25.78
C ALA A 584 19.61 1.97 -26.14
N VAL A 585 18.62 1.97 -25.26
CA VAL A 585 17.46 2.85 -25.34
C VAL A 585 17.60 3.90 -24.24
N ALA A 586 17.60 5.17 -24.64
CA ALA A 586 17.61 6.33 -23.75
C ALA A 586 16.21 6.58 -23.17
N ASP A 587 16.09 7.37 -22.11
CA ASP A 587 14.77 7.75 -21.60
C ASP A 587 14.11 8.83 -22.46
N SER A 588 14.84 9.90 -22.79
CA SER A 588 14.26 11.04 -23.50
C SER A 588 15.28 11.90 -24.25
N VAL A 589 14.77 12.77 -25.12
CA VAL A 589 15.47 13.92 -25.69
C VAL A 589 14.65 15.20 -25.44
N SER A 590 15.30 16.36 -25.44
CA SER A 590 14.63 17.64 -25.19
C SER A 590 14.67 18.57 -26.39
N ILE A 591 13.55 19.21 -26.70
CA ILE A 591 13.48 20.28 -27.70
C ILE A 591 14.38 21.46 -27.31
N SER A 592 14.61 21.69 -26.01
CA SER A 592 15.46 22.78 -25.51
C SER A 592 16.93 22.67 -25.94
N ASN A 593 17.41 21.47 -26.31
CA ASN A 593 18.74 21.24 -26.90
C ASN A 593 18.65 20.76 -28.36
N ASN A 594 17.52 20.97 -29.04
CA ASN A 594 17.26 20.46 -30.39
C ASN A 594 17.47 18.93 -30.48
N CYS A 595 17.08 18.22 -29.42
CA CYS A 595 17.23 16.78 -29.24
C CYS A 595 18.66 16.23 -29.44
N SER A 596 19.70 17.05 -29.24
CA SER A 596 21.09 16.66 -29.53
C SER A 596 21.74 15.76 -28.49
N GLU A 597 21.30 15.84 -27.24
CA GLU A 597 21.82 15.05 -26.12
C GLU A 597 20.65 14.27 -25.48
N PRO A 598 20.66 12.93 -25.52
CA PRO A 598 19.64 12.09 -24.88
C PRO A 598 19.93 11.85 -23.40
N ASP A 599 18.87 11.67 -22.60
CA ASP A 599 18.97 11.18 -21.23
C ASP A 599 19.33 9.69 -21.23
N HIS A 600 20.54 9.37 -20.78
CA HIS A 600 21.06 8.01 -20.75
C HIS A 600 20.50 7.13 -19.62
N THR A 601 19.48 7.58 -18.88
CA THR A 601 18.72 6.76 -17.94
C THR A 601 18.07 5.59 -18.69
N ARG A 602 18.16 4.38 -18.12
CA ARG A 602 17.74 3.12 -18.77
C ARG A 602 16.70 2.41 -17.93
N TRP A 603 15.48 2.38 -18.43
CA TRP A 603 14.33 1.68 -17.85
C TRP A 603 13.96 0.46 -18.66
N THR A 604 13.58 -0.65 -18.02
CA THR A 604 13.26 -1.92 -18.72
C THR A 604 12.16 -1.74 -19.77
N TYR A 605 11.09 -1.03 -19.43
CA TYR A 605 9.92 -0.84 -20.29
C TYR A 605 10.20 -0.10 -21.61
N ASN A 606 11.14 0.85 -21.63
CA ASN A 606 11.55 1.55 -22.85
C ASN A 606 12.14 0.55 -23.86
N TYR A 607 12.98 -0.37 -23.40
CA TYR A 607 13.55 -1.44 -24.23
C TYR A 607 12.48 -2.44 -24.68
N GLY A 608 11.60 -2.85 -23.76
CA GLY A 608 10.52 -3.79 -24.03
C GLY A 608 9.52 -3.25 -25.08
N ALA A 609 9.19 -1.97 -25.05
CA ALA A 609 8.29 -1.34 -26.01
C ALA A 609 8.85 -1.34 -27.44
N TYR A 610 10.11 -0.93 -27.63
CA TYR A 610 10.75 -1.01 -28.94
C TYR A 610 11.00 -2.45 -29.40
N LEU A 611 11.30 -3.38 -28.48
CA LEU A 611 11.43 -4.80 -28.82
C LEU A 611 10.11 -5.38 -29.33
N MET A 612 9.00 -5.06 -28.66
CA MET A 612 7.65 -5.46 -29.05
C MET A 612 7.30 -4.96 -30.45
N GLY A 613 7.47 -3.65 -30.73
CA GLY A 613 7.19 -3.11 -32.06
C GLY A 613 8.04 -3.74 -33.16
N ALA A 614 9.35 -3.94 -32.92
CA ALA A 614 10.24 -4.60 -33.87
C ALA A 614 9.86 -6.07 -34.12
N ALA A 615 9.39 -6.79 -33.09
CA ALA A 615 8.92 -8.17 -33.21
C ALA A 615 7.65 -8.28 -34.06
N TYR A 616 6.69 -7.37 -33.88
CA TYR A 616 5.48 -7.32 -34.69
C TYR A 616 5.78 -6.92 -36.14
N MET A 617 6.67 -5.94 -36.37
CA MET A 617 7.11 -5.56 -37.71
C MET A 617 7.87 -6.69 -38.42
N TYR A 618 8.71 -7.46 -37.71
CA TYR A 618 9.35 -8.66 -38.26
C TYR A 618 8.33 -9.66 -38.79
N ASN A 619 7.31 -10.00 -37.99
CA ASN A 619 6.31 -10.98 -38.39
C ASN A 619 5.35 -10.45 -39.46
N TYR A 620 5.01 -9.15 -39.42
CA TYR A 620 4.19 -8.51 -40.45
C TYR A 620 4.89 -8.48 -41.82
N THR A 621 6.18 -8.14 -41.84
CA THR A 621 6.99 -8.05 -43.06
C THR A 621 7.49 -9.41 -43.58
N ASN A 622 6.80 -10.50 -43.22
CA ASN A 622 7.09 -11.89 -43.60
C ASN A 622 8.53 -12.32 -43.25
N ASP A 623 8.88 -12.20 -41.96
CA ASP A 623 10.14 -12.64 -41.37
C ASP A 623 11.39 -11.92 -41.94
N SER A 624 11.22 -10.64 -42.31
CA SER A 624 12.26 -9.81 -42.93
C SER A 624 13.53 -9.67 -42.07
N SER A 625 14.70 -9.92 -42.67
CA SER A 625 16.00 -9.75 -42.00
C SER A 625 16.27 -8.31 -41.52
N THR A 626 15.62 -7.32 -42.14
CA THR A 626 15.66 -5.92 -41.72
C THR A 626 15.21 -5.75 -40.27
N TRP A 627 14.11 -6.41 -39.88
CA TRP A 627 13.53 -6.32 -38.54
C TRP A 627 14.07 -7.37 -37.56
N LEU A 628 14.62 -8.49 -38.06
CA LEU A 628 15.29 -9.47 -37.21
C LEU A 628 16.55 -8.90 -36.51
N THR A 629 17.19 -7.91 -37.14
CA THR A 629 18.37 -7.23 -36.59
C THR A 629 18.04 -6.43 -35.32
N PRO A 630 17.09 -5.47 -35.31
CA PRO A 630 16.69 -4.76 -34.09
C PRO A 630 16.04 -5.67 -33.05
N VAL A 631 15.26 -6.70 -33.44
CA VAL A 631 14.73 -7.67 -32.47
C VAL A 631 15.87 -8.34 -31.68
N ASN A 632 16.89 -8.87 -32.37
CA ASN A 632 18.02 -9.49 -31.69
C ASN A 632 18.87 -8.49 -30.91
N GLY A 633 19.08 -7.29 -31.45
CA GLY A 633 19.84 -6.22 -30.79
C GLY A 633 19.20 -5.80 -29.46
N LEU A 634 17.92 -5.40 -29.51
CA LEU A 634 17.15 -4.98 -28.34
C LEU A 634 16.96 -6.13 -27.34
N MET A 635 16.66 -7.36 -27.78
CA MET A 635 16.57 -8.52 -26.88
C MET A 635 17.89 -8.75 -26.13
N ASN A 636 19.02 -8.82 -26.84
CA ASN A 636 20.32 -9.05 -26.21
C ASN A 636 20.71 -7.90 -25.27
N SER A 637 20.43 -6.65 -25.64
CA SER A 637 20.68 -5.47 -24.82
C SER A 637 19.82 -5.46 -23.55
N THR A 638 18.54 -5.79 -23.68
CA THR A 638 17.59 -5.92 -22.55
C THR A 638 18.08 -6.96 -21.55
N LEU A 639 18.36 -8.17 -22.01
CA LEU A 639 18.76 -9.28 -21.14
C LEU A 639 20.14 -9.05 -20.52
N SER A 640 21.12 -8.54 -21.28
CA SER A 640 22.47 -8.26 -20.76
C SER A 640 22.52 -7.06 -19.81
N THR A 641 21.58 -6.11 -19.92
CA THR A 641 21.49 -4.95 -19.01
C THR A 641 20.69 -5.30 -17.75
N PHE A 642 19.45 -5.78 -17.91
CA PHE A 642 18.47 -5.87 -16.82
C PHE A 642 18.31 -7.28 -16.24
N ALA A 643 18.74 -8.33 -16.93
CA ALA A 643 18.77 -9.71 -16.44
C ALA A 643 20.22 -10.26 -16.41
N SER A 644 21.17 -9.41 -16.02
CA SER A 644 22.60 -9.75 -15.98
C SER A 644 22.96 -10.64 -14.78
N ALA A 645 24.16 -11.25 -14.84
CA ALA A 645 24.70 -12.04 -13.74
C ALA A 645 24.85 -11.25 -12.43
N THR A 646 25.02 -9.91 -12.50
CA THR A 646 25.04 -9.00 -11.33
C THR A 646 23.75 -9.08 -10.52
N TYR A 647 22.62 -9.34 -11.20
CA TYR A 647 21.28 -9.42 -10.59
C TYR A 647 20.77 -10.87 -10.56
N ASN A 648 21.67 -11.85 -10.40
CA ASN A 648 21.33 -13.27 -10.39
C ASN A 648 20.55 -13.74 -11.65
N ASN A 649 20.79 -13.11 -12.80
CA ASN A 649 20.07 -13.29 -14.06
C ASN A 649 18.56 -13.07 -13.97
N THR A 650 18.12 -12.19 -13.06
CA THR A 650 16.73 -11.84 -12.79
C THR A 650 16.43 -10.43 -13.28
N LEU A 651 15.32 -10.23 -13.98
CA LEU A 651 14.86 -8.91 -14.44
C LEU A 651 14.79 -7.91 -13.27
N THR A 652 15.50 -6.80 -13.42
CA THR A 652 15.71 -5.76 -12.40
C THR A 652 15.78 -4.38 -13.07
N ASP A 653 14.98 -3.41 -12.62
CA ASP A 653 15.07 -2.00 -13.01
C ASP A 653 16.26 -1.32 -12.30
N ILE A 654 17.41 -1.39 -12.97
CA ILE A 654 18.74 -1.13 -12.41
C ILE A 654 18.92 0.26 -11.78
N GLN A 655 18.16 1.26 -12.23
CA GLN A 655 18.30 2.66 -11.79
C GLN A 655 17.80 2.89 -10.37
N CYS A 656 16.77 2.14 -9.95
CA CYS A 656 16.04 2.40 -8.71
C CYS A 656 16.03 1.20 -7.76
N GLU A 657 16.05 -0.04 -8.25
CA GLU A 657 15.95 -1.23 -7.40
C GLU A 657 17.21 -1.44 -6.57
N THR A 658 18.38 -1.10 -7.11
CA THR A 658 19.67 -1.28 -6.41
C THR A 658 19.85 -0.28 -5.27
N SER A 659 19.21 0.89 -5.36
CA SER A 659 19.21 1.96 -4.36
C SER A 659 17.97 1.97 -3.45
N GLU A 660 16.97 1.11 -3.71
CA GLU A 660 15.66 1.10 -3.03
C GLU A 660 14.89 2.43 -3.17
N THR A 661 15.05 3.11 -4.30
CA THR A 661 14.46 4.43 -4.57
C THR A 661 13.33 4.43 -5.59
N CYS A 662 12.83 3.24 -5.99
CA CYS A 662 11.78 3.15 -7.00
C CYS A 662 10.50 3.86 -6.56
N ASP A 663 9.88 4.59 -7.48
CA ASP A 663 8.49 5.03 -7.34
C ASP A 663 7.50 3.95 -7.84
N ASN A 664 6.20 4.23 -7.71
CA ASN A 664 5.15 3.30 -8.13
C ASN A 664 5.22 2.96 -9.63
N ASN A 665 5.55 3.93 -10.48
CA ASN A 665 5.65 3.72 -11.93
C ASN A 665 6.80 2.75 -12.24
N GLU A 666 7.97 3.02 -11.67
CA GLU A 666 9.21 2.29 -11.94
C GLU A 666 9.14 0.81 -11.53
N ILE A 667 8.34 0.48 -10.51
CA ILE A 667 8.10 -0.91 -10.07
C ILE A 667 7.37 -1.76 -11.12
N ILE A 668 6.56 -1.14 -11.98
CA ILE A 668 5.73 -1.83 -13.00
C ILE A 668 6.56 -2.21 -14.24
N PHE A 669 7.67 -1.50 -14.50
CA PHE A 669 8.37 -1.53 -15.79
C PHE A 669 8.89 -2.93 -16.17
N LYS A 670 9.56 -3.65 -15.26
CA LYS A 670 10.01 -5.02 -15.53
C LYS A 670 8.87 -6.02 -15.71
N GLY A 671 7.71 -5.76 -15.12
CA GLY A 671 6.50 -6.55 -15.29
C GLY A 671 6.02 -6.50 -16.73
N LEU A 672 5.79 -5.28 -17.24
CA LEU A 672 5.44 -5.03 -18.65
C LEU A 672 6.48 -5.65 -19.59
N THR A 673 7.77 -5.46 -19.29
CA THR A 673 8.89 -6.00 -20.06
C THR A 673 8.89 -7.53 -20.08
N ALA A 674 8.55 -8.20 -18.97
CA ALA A 674 8.43 -9.65 -18.92
C ALA A 674 7.33 -10.16 -19.87
N GLY A 675 6.17 -9.49 -19.90
CA GLY A 675 5.08 -9.81 -20.82
C GLY A 675 5.43 -9.59 -22.31
N TRP A 676 6.04 -8.46 -22.63
CA TRP A 676 6.48 -8.13 -23.99
C TRP A 676 7.60 -9.04 -24.50
N LEU A 677 8.52 -9.46 -23.63
CA LEU A 677 9.49 -10.52 -23.93
C LEU A 677 8.77 -11.85 -24.25
N ALA A 678 7.75 -12.20 -23.46
CA ALA A 678 6.94 -13.40 -23.66
C ALA A 678 6.25 -13.43 -25.04
N PHE A 679 5.63 -12.31 -25.44
CA PHE A 679 5.03 -12.17 -26.78
C PHE A 679 6.08 -12.17 -27.90
N THR A 680 7.23 -11.55 -27.67
CA THR A 680 8.37 -11.60 -28.61
C THR A 680 8.81 -13.04 -28.87
N ALA A 681 8.87 -13.90 -27.83
CA ALA A 681 9.21 -15.31 -27.95
C ALA A 681 8.18 -16.13 -28.76
N LEU A 682 6.90 -15.72 -28.76
CA LEU A 682 5.83 -16.32 -29.57
C LEU A 682 5.84 -15.85 -31.03
N ILE A 683 6.07 -14.56 -31.25
CA ILE A 683 5.98 -13.89 -32.56
C ILE A 683 7.27 -14.07 -33.37
N VAL A 684 8.41 -14.18 -32.69
CA VAL A 684 9.73 -14.43 -33.29
C VAL A 684 10.33 -15.70 -32.68
N PRO A 685 9.92 -16.91 -33.12
CA PRO A 685 10.26 -18.16 -32.44
C PRO A 685 11.76 -18.46 -32.30
N SER A 686 12.61 -17.83 -33.12
CA SER A 686 14.07 -17.91 -33.00
C SER A 686 14.62 -17.25 -31.73
N THR A 687 13.87 -16.36 -31.08
CA THR A 687 14.23 -15.72 -29.80
C THR A 687 13.87 -16.57 -28.57
N TYR A 688 12.96 -17.55 -28.72
CA TYR A 688 12.38 -18.34 -27.63
C TYR A 688 13.45 -18.98 -26.71
N THR A 689 14.49 -19.59 -27.30
CA THR A 689 15.56 -20.26 -26.55
C THR A 689 16.46 -19.31 -25.76
N THR A 690 16.40 -18.01 -26.04
CA THR A 690 17.15 -16.95 -25.35
C THR A 690 16.28 -16.27 -24.28
N ILE A 691 15.01 -15.98 -24.62
CA ILE A 691 14.08 -15.28 -23.74
C ILE A 691 13.57 -16.17 -22.60
N MET A 692 13.06 -17.36 -22.91
CA MET A 692 12.37 -18.19 -21.91
C MET A 692 13.24 -18.60 -20.71
N PRO A 693 14.56 -18.88 -20.85
CA PRO A 693 15.42 -19.09 -19.70
C PRO A 693 15.48 -17.89 -18.74
N ALA A 694 15.55 -16.66 -19.28
CA ALA A 694 15.60 -15.44 -18.46
C ALA A 694 14.26 -15.15 -17.77
N LEU A 695 13.14 -15.34 -18.47
CA LEU A 695 11.80 -15.25 -17.87
C LEU A 695 11.59 -16.31 -16.79
N LYS A 696 12.10 -17.53 -16.98
CA LYS A 696 12.01 -18.61 -15.98
C LYS A 696 12.80 -18.29 -14.72
N ILE A 697 14.05 -17.85 -14.86
CA ILE A 697 14.87 -17.44 -13.71
C ILE A 697 14.19 -16.26 -12.99
N SER A 698 13.67 -15.29 -13.74
CA SER A 698 12.99 -14.13 -13.18
C SER A 698 11.72 -14.51 -12.42
N ALA A 699 10.90 -15.43 -12.93
CA ALA A 699 9.72 -15.93 -12.21
C ALA A 699 10.08 -16.75 -10.97
N GLN A 700 11.14 -17.57 -11.01
CA GLN A 700 11.59 -18.29 -9.81
C GLN A 700 12.06 -17.32 -8.73
N SER A 701 12.90 -16.35 -9.08
CA SER A 701 13.33 -15.30 -8.16
C SER A 701 12.18 -14.39 -7.68
N ALA A 702 11.19 -14.12 -8.52
CA ALA A 702 9.98 -13.38 -8.13
C ALA A 702 9.14 -14.17 -7.11
N ALA A 703 8.93 -15.47 -7.32
CA ALA A 703 8.21 -16.31 -6.36
C ALA A 703 8.94 -16.45 -5.02
N GLU A 704 10.27 -16.52 -5.04
CA GLU A 704 11.11 -16.46 -3.83
C GLU A 704 10.98 -15.09 -3.12
N ALA A 705 10.76 -14.00 -3.87
CA ALA A 705 10.41 -12.68 -3.35
C ALA A 705 8.91 -12.51 -2.96
N CYS A 706 8.04 -13.44 -3.35
CA CYS A 706 6.65 -13.56 -2.90
C CYS A 706 6.54 -14.38 -1.61
N THR A 707 7.38 -14.05 -0.63
CA THR A 707 7.43 -14.66 0.70
C THR A 707 6.91 -13.73 1.81
N GLY A 708 6.40 -12.55 1.44
CA GLY A 708 5.96 -11.51 2.36
C GLY A 708 4.67 -11.86 3.10
N TYR A 709 4.59 -11.39 4.35
CA TYR A 709 3.40 -11.37 5.19
C TYR A 709 2.63 -12.70 5.35
N SER A 710 3.26 -13.84 5.02
CA SER A 710 2.68 -15.20 5.07
C SER A 710 1.42 -15.43 4.21
N ASN A 711 1.00 -14.42 3.42
CA ASN A 711 0.01 -14.54 2.34
C ASN A 711 0.68 -14.55 0.94
N ASN A 712 2.00 -14.72 0.89
CA ASN A 712 2.84 -14.65 -0.32
C ASN A 712 2.83 -13.25 -0.99
N THR A 713 2.79 -12.18 -0.20
CA THR A 713 2.98 -10.81 -0.72
C THR A 713 4.32 -10.71 -1.45
N CYS A 714 4.28 -10.17 -2.67
CA CYS A 714 5.45 -10.02 -3.53
C CYS A 714 6.21 -8.72 -3.26
N GLY A 715 7.54 -8.83 -3.22
CA GLY A 715 8.44 -7.69 -3.10
C GLY A 715 8.87 -7.13 -4.45
N VAL A 716 9.53 -5.98 -4.44
CA VAL A 716 10.11 -5.38 -5.65
C VAL A 716 11.31 -6.21 -6.08
N ARG A 717 12.33 -6.35 -5.23
CA ARG A 717 13.66 -6.84 -5.62
C ARG A 717 13.76 -8.36 -5.75
N TRP A 718 13.24 -8.89 -6.84
CA TRP A 718 13.31 -10.32 -7.15
C TRP A 718 14.73 -10.89 -7.08
N SER A 719 15.74 -10.12 -7.51
CA SER A 719 17.14 -10.56 -7.53
C SER A 719 17.72 -10.91 -6.15
N ILE A 720 17.15 -10.43 -5.05
CA ILE A 720 17.54 -10.80 -3.67
C ILE A 720 16.82 -12.06 -3.14
N LYS A 721 15.91 -12.65 -3.93
CA LYS A 721 15.30 -13.97 -3.66
C LYS A 721 14.61 -14.09 -2.28
N SER A 722 14.06 -12.98 -1.82
CA SER A 722 13.39 -12.86 -0.53
C SER A 722 12.49 -11.62 -0.55
N TRP A 723 11.40 -11.63 0.21
CA TRP A 723 10.53 -10.46 0.33
C TRP A 723 11.28 -9.30 0.98
N ASP A 724 11.27 -8.15 0.31
CA ASP A 724 12.13 -7.02 0.59
C ASP A 724 11.45 -5.89 1.39
N GLY A 725 10.24 -6.14 1.90
CA GLY A 725 9.45 -5.19 2.68
C GLY A 725 8.46 -4.35 1.86
N TRP A 726 8.50 -4.44 0.53
CA TRP A 726 7.59 -3.66 -0.32
C TRP A 726 6.18 -4.27 -0.40
N ILE A 727 5.19 -3.43 -0.68
CA ILE A 727 3.79 -3.83 -0.89
C ILE A 727 2.99 -2.71 -1.56
N GLY A 728 2.35 -3.08 -2.67
CA GLY A 728 1.52 -2.26 -3.52
C GLY A 728 0.77 -3.10 -4.56
N LEU A 729 0.07 -2.37 -5.43
CA LEU A 729 -0.58 -2.89 -6.64
C LEU A 729 0.48 -3.29 -7.68
N GLU A 730 1.60 -2.57 -7.66
CA GLU A 730 2.62 -2.46 -8.70
C GLU A 730 3.56 -3.68 -8.69
N GLU A 731 4.01 -4.13 -7.52
CA GLU A 731 4.77 -5.38 -7.34
C GLU A 731 3.90 -6.58 -7.70
N SER A 732 2.62 -6.53 -7.34
CA SER A 732 1.63 -7.57 -7.64
C SER A 732 1.32 -7.65 -9.13
N MET A 733 1.28 -6.51 -9.84
CA MET A 733 1.16 -6.45 -11.30
C MET A 733 2.40 -7.03 -11.97
N SER A 734 3.60 -6.61 -11.53
CA SER A 734 4.85 -7.10 -12.10
C SER A 734 5.04 -8.61 -11.91
N THR A 735 4.64 -9.17 -10.75
CA THR A 735 4.71 -10.61 -10.54
C THR A 735 3.60 -11.38 -11.27
N THR A 736 2.38 -10.82 -11.38
CA THR A 736 1.33 -11.39 -12.26
C THR A 736 1.86 -11.55 -13.69
N ASN A 737 2.54 -10.54 -14.21
CA ASN A 737 3.10 -10.56 -15.56
C ASN A 737 4.22 -11.61 -15.74
N VAL A 738 5.20 -11.67 -14.84
CA VAL A 738 6.28 -12.66 -14.97
C VAL A 738 5.79 -14.10 -14.77
N PHE A 739 4.72 -14.32 -13.98
CA PHE A 739 4.13 -15.63 -13.79
C PHE A 739 3.32 -16.09 -15.01
N TRP A 740 2.41 -15.28 -15.56
CA TRP A 740 1.68 -15.70 -16.77
C TRP A 740 2.63 -15.88 -17.96
N ALA A 741 3.68 -15.06 -18.07
CA ALA A 741 4.68 -15.17 -19.13
C ALA A 741 5.37 -16.56 -19.18
N ASN A 742 5.42 -17.26 -18.03
CA ASN A 742 5.97 -18.61 -17.92
C ASN A 742 4.96 -19.74 -18.19
N LEU A 743 3.70 -19.42 -18.52
CA LEU A 743 2.68 -20.38 -18.97
C LEU A 743 2.73 -20.65 -20.48
N ILE A 744 3.37 -19.78 -21.26
CA ILE A 744 3.57 -19.93 -22.72
C ILE A 744 4.03 -21.34 -23.15
N PRO A 745 4.99 -22.01 -22.48
CA PRO A 745 5.42 -23.36 -22.88
C PRO A 745 4.35 -24.45 -22.72
N TYR A 746 3.27 -24.17 -21.99
CA TYR A 746 2.24 -25.15 -21.61
C TYR A 746 0.87 -24.84 -22.23
N ASN A 747 0.51 -23.56 -22.37
CA ASN A 747 -0.79 -23.14 -22.84
C ASN A 747 -0.70 -22.48 -24.24
N MET A 748 -0.87 -23.35 -25.25
CA MET A 748 -1.01 -23.08 -26.69
C MET A 748 0.23 -22.65 -27.50
N THR A 749 0.25 -23.13 -28.75
CA THR A 749 1.30 -22.94 -29.77
C THR A 749 0.99 -21.83 -30.77
N SER A 750 -0.03 -21.02 -30.50
CA SER A 750 -0.50 -19.93 -31.37
C SER A 750 -0.38 -18.60 -30.62
N GLY A 751 0.52 -17.73 -31.10
CA GLY A 751 0.62 -16.36 -30.58
C GLY A 751 -0.58 -15.47 -30.96
N PRO A 752 -0.49 -14.16 -30.66
CA PRO A 752 -1.55 -13.17 -30.90
C PRO A 752 -2.28 -13.33 -32.25
N VAL A 753 -3.61 -13.32 -32.23
CA VAL A 753 -4.41 -13.49 -33.45
C VAL A 753 -4.36 -12.25 -34.33
N THR A 754 -4.87 -12.37 -35.54
CA THR A 754 -5.18 -11.28 -36.46
C THR A 754 -6.65 -11.38 -36.86
N SER A 755 -7.17 -10.35 -37.53
CA SER A 755 -8.49 -10.35 -38.18
C SER A 755 -8.75 -11.53 -39.14
N THR A 756 -7.70 -12.25 -39.58
CA THR A 756 -7.80 -13.42 -40.47
C THR A 756 -7.42 -14.75 -39.81
N THR A 757 -6.80 -14.76 -38.63
CA THR A 757 -6.37 -15.99 -37.93
C THR A 757 -7.18 -16.31 -36.68
N GLY A 758 -8.30 -15.60 -36.45
CA GLY A 758 -9.26 -15.90 -35.39
C GLY A 758 -9.74 -14.69 -34.59
N GLY A 759 -9.23 -13.49 -34.88
CA GLY A 759 -9.67 -12.22 -34.29
C GLY A 759 -11.14 -11.94 -34.54
N ASN A 760 -11.89 -11.63 -33.48
CA ASN A 760 -13.32 -11.32 -33.55
C ASN A 760 -13.67 -9.84 -33.25
N SER A 761 -12.69 -9.01 -32.90
CA SER A 761 -12.92 -7.61 -32.53
C SER A 761 -13.20 -6.76 -33.77
N THR A 762 -14.25 -5.94 -33.70
CA THR A 762 -14.72 -5.16 -34.86
C THR A 762 -13.81 -3.95 -35.13
N SER A 763 -13.45 -3.71 -36.39
CA SER A 763 -12.61 -2.56 -36.79
C SER A 763 -13.44 -1.29 -36.96
N ASN A 764 -12.93 -0.16 -36.45
CA ASN A 764 -13.38 1.19 -36.80
C ASN A 764 -12.14 2.06 -37.14
N PRO A 765 -11.73 2.14 -38.41
CA PRO A 765 -10.51 2.86 -38.79
C PRO A 765 -10.59 4.37 -38.59
N THR A 766 -11.78 4.95 -38.38
CA THR A 766 -12.01 6.37 -38.07
C THR A 766 -12.39 6.60 -36.60
N ALA A 767 -12.09 5.65 -35.70
CA ALA A 767 -12.21 5.91 -34.27
C ALA A 767 -11.31 7.10 -33.86
N GLY A 768 -11.79 7.96 -32.96
CA GLY A 768 -11.06 9.15 -32.49
C GLY A 768 -10.94 10.32 -33.47
N THR A 769 -11.26 10.18 -34.76
CA THR A 769 -11.07 11.29 -35.75
C THR A 769 -12.21 12.32 -35.77
N ASP A 770 -13.35 11.98 -35.17
CA ASP A 770 -14.53 12.86 -35.10
C ASP A 770 -14.64 13.59 -33.74
N ASP A 771 -13.64 13.45 -32.84
CA ASP A 771 -13.63 14.17 -31.57
C ASP A 771 -13.50 15.68 -31.80
N SER A 772 -14.48 16.42 -31.28
CA SER A 772 -14.57 17.88 -31.33
C SER A 772 -14.59 18.51 -29.93
N THR A 773 -14.29 17.73 -28.89
CA THR A 773 -14.12 18.21 -27.51
C THR A 773 -12.76 18.86 -27.28
N GLY A 774 -11.75 18.51 -28.09
CA GLY A 774 -10.53 19.29 -28.23
C GLY A 774 -10.85 20.72 -28.70
N THR A 775 -10.49 21.73 -27.89
CA THR A 775 -10.73 23.14 -28.23
C THR A 775 -9.91 23.56 -29.46
N SER A 776 -10.51 23.49 -30.64
CA SER A 776 -9.92 23.94 -31.92
C SER A 776 -9.71 25.45 -32.02
N ASP A 777 -9.99 26.20 -30.94
CA ASP A 777 -9.57 27.58 -30.78
C ASP A 777 -8.04 27.62 -30.62
N THR A 778 -7.32 27.57 -31.75
CA THR A 778 -5.92 28.02 -31.82
C THR A 778 -5.83 29.36 -31.08
N PRO A 779 -5.13 29.45 -29.92
CA PRO A 779 -5.16 30.66 -29.13
C PRO A 779 -4.62 31.82 -29.97
N ARG A 780 -5.43 32.87 -30.15
CA ARG A 780 -5.07 33.99 -31.03
C ARG A 780 -3.66 34.50 -30.68
N PRO A 781 -2.79 34.79 -31.65
CA PRO A 781 -1.41 35.18 -31.38
C PRO A 781 -1.32 36.29 -30.33
N ILE A 782 -0.50 36.08 -29.29
CA ILE A 782 -0.34 37.03 -28.18
C ILE A 782 0.17 38.35 -28.73
N THR A 783 -0.68 39.37 -28.73
CA THR A 783 -0.39 40.68 -29.31
C THR A 783 0.49 41.52 -28.38
N ALA A 784 1.05 42.61 -28.92
CA ALA A 784 1.69 43.63 -28.10
C ALA A 784 0.74 44.24 -27.04
N GLY A 785 -0.58 44.29 -27.34
CA GLY A 785 -1.61 44.74 -26.41
C GLY A 785 -1.80 43.78 -25.23
N ASP A 786 -1.77 42.47 -25.48
CA ASP A 786 -1.88 41.45 -24.43
C ASP A 786 -0.68 41.48 -23.49
N ARG A 787 0.53 41.63 -24.04
CA ARG A 787 1.78 41.79 -23.26
C ARG A 787 1.76 43.07 -22.42
N ALA A 788 1.27 44.19 -22.99
CA ALA A 788 1.11 45.43 -22.25
C ALA A 788 0.08 45.30 -21.12
N GLY A 789 -1.08 44.69 -21.39
CA GLY A 789 -2.13 44.44 -20.40
C GLY A 789 -1.65 43.56 -19.24
N ALA A 790 -0.97 42.45 -19.53
CA ALA A 790 -0.34 41.59 -18.52
C ALA A 790 0.71 42.36 -17.68
N GLY A 791 1.51 43.21 -18.32
CA GLY A 791 2.46 44.10 -17.64
C GLY A 791 1.79 45.09 -16.68
N PHE A 792 0.70 45.73 -17.10
CA PHE A 792 -0.08 46.64 -16.24
C PHE A 792 -0.73 45.91 -15.06
N ILE A 793 -1.33 44.73 -15.27
CA ILE A 793 -1.93 43.92 -14.21
C ILE A 793 -0.86 43.46 -13.21
N THR A 794 0.29 43.02 -13.70
CA THR A 794 1.43 42.61 -12.85
C THR A 794 1.95 43.77 -12.02
N ALA A 795 2.09 44.96 -12.61
CA ALA A 795 2.52 46.17 -11.91
C ALA A 795 1.50 46.63 -10.85
N LEU A 796 0.19 46.55 -11.15
CA LEU A 796 -0.88 46.84 -10.19
C LEU A 796 -0.87 45.83 -9.03
N PHE A 797 -0.72 44.54 -9.31
CA PHE A 797 -0.68 43.51 -8.29
C PHE A 797 0.54 43.68 -7.37
N ALA A 798 1.75 43.81 -7.95
CA ALA A 798 2.97 44.10 -7.20
C ALA A 798 2.86 45.41 -6.38
N GLY A 799 2.32 46.48 -6.98
CA GLY A 799 2.06 47.75 -6.29
C GLY A 799 1.07 47.62 -5.13
N SER A 800 0.04 46.78 -5.26
CA SER A 800 -0.92 46.50 -4.18
C SER A 800 -0.30 45.73 -3.02
N VAL A 801 0.56 44.74 -3.31
CA VAL A 801 1.30 43.97 -2.31
C VAL A 801 2.31 44.87 -1.57
N ILE A 802 3.08 45.67 -2.30
CA ILE A 802 4.03 46.64 -1.72
C ILE A 802 3.29 47.67 -0.85
N SER A 803 2.14 48.15 -1.31
CA SER A 803 1.32 49.11 -0.54
C SER A 803 0.71 48.49 0.72
N GLY A 804 0.27 47.22 0.66
CA GLY A 804 -0.21 46.48 1.82
C GLY A 804 0.88 46.22 2.86
N VAL A 805 2.08 45.83 2.42
CA VAL A 805 3.26 45.66 3.29
C VAL A 805 3.68 47.00 3.90
N TYR A 806 3.73 48.07 3.11
CA TYR A 806 4.06 49.41 3.62
C TYR A 806 3.02 49.92 4.64
N TRP A 807 1.74 49.68 4.40
CA TRP A 807 0.67 50.02 5.34
C TRP A 807 0.85 49.28 6.67
N LEU A 808 1.06 47.95 6.64
CA LEU A 808 1.31 47.13 7.83
C LEU A 808 2.56 47.57 8.63
N ILE A 809 3.57 48.14 7.97
CA ILE A 809 4.79 48.64 8.62
C ILE A 809 4.62 50.06 9.19
N THR A 810 3.65 50.85 8.69
CA THR A 810 3.48 52.27 9.04
C THR A 810 2.24 52.56 9.88
N SER A 811 1.36 51.57 10.09
CA SER A 811 0.24 51.63 11.02
C SER A 811 0.63 51.15 12.44
N GLU A 812 1.30 52.02 13.20
CA GLU A 812 1.32 51.99 14.68
C GLU A 812 0.36 53.05 15.24
#